data_AF-A0A7W0PF98-F1
#
_entry.id   AF-A0A7W0PF98-F1
#
_cell.length_a   1.000
_cell.length_b   1.000
_cell.length_c   1.000
_cell.angle_alpha   90.00
_cell.angle_beta   90.00
_cell.angle_gamma   90.00
#
_symmetry.space_group_name_H-M   'P 1'
#
loop_
_entity.id
_entity.type
_entity.pdbx_description
1 polymer ?
#
loop_
_entity_poly.entity_id
_entity_poly.type
_entity_poly.pdbx_seq_one_letter_code
_entity_poly.pdbx_strand_id
1 'polypeptide(L)'
;YLVVAADKGTATFSDIANEVAISYGFWLGDAFASGGSVGYDHKAMGITARGAWESVKRHFREMEQDTQTQDFTVVGVGDMSGDVFGNGMLLSEHIRLLAAFDHRHIFLDPTPDAANSYVERRRLFDLPRSSWADYDARLISEGGGVWPRTAKSIPIPAQIRAALGIESDPGVQPGEDGASEAAHSMTPAELMKAILLAPADLLWNGGIGTYVKASTENHLDVGDRANDAIRVDGSAVRCKVVGEGGNLGCTQLGRIEYALAGGRINTDAIDNSAGVDTSDHEVNIKILLNRVRDDGLIDDAGRSALLAEMTDEVGALVLADNYNQNAALANEAIYSAQMLDVDQRYMRHLARQGRLNRTIEFLPSERILSERFRDGVGLTGPELSVLLAYSKIELADVLVDSRLPDDEAVHHVLYDYFPTRLRDHYREQMDDHPLRREIVTTGLVNTTVNIAGITGVFRLQEESGAALDDLVRAHVASCAIFGVQDVWAQAAALDNVVPASVQATMRLEATRLAERSTRWLLLHAAQPVDISEEVSRYREGAAAVIAMLPQQMGGNDVQAYSDRRTELESDGVPADQAARIATFPKAIAALDIVKVATEHRHTLREVGEVYHFLAEELALSAMLERIIALPRGGRWQAIARATLRDDFNALHAELTADVLQCGADGDDAKARFEDWKTRTADSQRRAVAMLGDIGSGDAQDLATLVVAVRVLRGMLAQS
;
A
#
# COMPACT_ATOMS: atom_id res chain seq x y z
N TYR A 1 20.07 1.98 -20.14
CA TYR A 1 21.26 1.10 -20.02
C TYR A 1 20.76 -0.29 -19.64
N LEU A 2 21.62 -1.32 -19.69
CA LEU A 2 21.25 -2.69 -19.30
C LEU A 2 22.03 -3.06 -18.04
N VAL A 3 21.33 -3.60 -17.05
CA VAL A 3 21.90 -4.22 -15.86
C VAL A 3 21.37 -5.65 -15.83
N VAL A 4 22.22 -6.60 -15.46
CA VAL A 4 21.83 -8.00 -15.30
C VAL A 4 21.83 -8.38 -13.83
N ALA A 5 21.00 -9.32 -13.43
CA ALA A 5 21.02 -9.87 -12.09
C ALA A 5 21.21 -11.39 -12.19
N ALA A 6 21.83 -11.97 -11.17
CA ALA A 6 21.88 -13.42 -11.07
C ALA A 6 20.47 -13.99 -10.85
N ASP A 7 20.18 -15.08 -11.53
CA ASP A 7 19.06 -15.95 -11.24
C ASP A 7 19.57 -17.31 -10.74
N LYS A 8 18.66 -18.22 -10.39
CA LYS A 8 18.96 -19.54 -9.84
C LYS A 8 20.01 -20.29 -10.67
N GLY A 9 21.06 -20.74 -9.98
CA GLY A 9 22.16 -21.50 -10.57
C GLY A 9 23.21 -20.63 -11.29
N THR A 10 23.01 -19.31 -11.30
CA THR A 10 23.88 -18.33 -11.98
C THR A 10 24.45 -17.28 -11.04
N ALA A 11 24.34 -17.43 -9.72
CA ALA A 11 24.93 -16.50 -8.73
C ALA A 11 26.41 -16.18 -9.00
N THR A 12 27.19 -17.20 -9.40
CA THR A 12 28.61 -17.02 -9.76
C THR A 12 28.82 -16.31 -11.11
N PHE A 13 27.78 -16.10 -11.90
CA PHE A 13 27.87 -15.46 -13.22
C PHE A 13 27.81 -13.94 -13.13
N SER A 14 27.34 -13.35 -12.02
CA SER A 14 27.42 -11.89 -11.83
C SER A 14 28.86 -11.42 -11.82
N ASP A 15 29.76 -12.16 -11.17
CA ASP A 15 31.21 -11.86 -11.20
C ASP A 15 31.79 -11.93 -12.61
N ILE A 16 31.40 -12.97 -13.38
CA ILE A 16 31.84 -13.12 -14.78
C ILE A 16 31.30 -11.97 -15.65
N ALA A 17 30.03 -11.61 -15.49
CA ALA A 17 29.42 -10.50 -16.23
C ALA A 17 30.11 -9.17 -15.92
N ASN A 18 30.44 -8.92 -14.65
CA ASN A 18 31.19 -7.74 -14.20
C ASN A 18 32.63 -7.74 -14.75
N GLU A 19 33.33 -8.88 -14.73
CA GLU A 19 34.66 -9.01 -15.33
C GLU A 19 34.64 -8.67 -16.82
N VAL A 20 33.64 -9.18 -17.55
CA VAL A 20 33.45 -8.88 -18.96
C VAL A 20 33.18 -7.38 -19.16
N ALA A 21 32.27 -6.78 -18.40
CA ALA A 21 31.97 -5.35 -18.47
C ALA A 21 33.22 -4.49 -18.25
N ILE A 22 34.03 -4.80 -17.22
CA ILE A 22 35.29 -4.12 -16.92
C ILE A 22 36.29 -4.29 -18.07
N SER A 23 36.43 -5.50 -18.64
CA SER A 23 37.36 -5.78 -19.74
C SER A 23 37.08 -4.96 -21.01
N TYR A 24 35.81 -4.63 -21.25
CA TYR A 24 35.38 -3.77 -22.35
C TYR A 24 35.42 -2.26 -22.03
N GLY A 25 35.79 -1.89 -20.80
CA GLY A 25 35.75 -0.49 -20.35
C GLY A 25 34.32 0.06 -20.27
N PHE A 26 33.34 -0.80 -19.98
CA PHE A 26 31.95 -0.38 -19.84
C PHE A 26 31.77 0.46 -18.58
N TRP A 27 31.05 1.58 -18.69
CA TRP A 27 30.99 2.63 -17.67
C TRP A 27 30.40 2.18 -16.32
N LEU A 28 29.55 1.15 -16.30
CA LEU A 28 29.02 0.59 -15.05
C LEU A 28 30.07 -0.20 -14.26
N GLY A 29 31.14 -0.68 -14.89
CA GLY A 29 32.13 -1.53 -14.22
C GLY A 29 31.48 -2.75 -13.55
N ASP A 30 31.70 -2.89 -12.24
CA ASP A 30 31.15 -3.95 -11.39
C ASP A 30 29.70 -3.70 -10.89
N ALA A 31 29.09 -2.59 -11.33
CA ALA A 31 27.66 -2.32 -11.19
C ALA A 31 26.84 -2.90 -12.36
N PHE A 32 27.49 -3.51 -13.37
CA PHE A 32 26.78 -4.09 -14.52
C PHE A 32 25.92 -5.28 -14.12
N ALA A 33 26.37 -6.06 -13.14
CA ALA A 33 25.66 -7.19 -12.57
C ALA A 33 25.55 -7.11 -11.05
N SER A 34 24.33 -7.22 -10.51
CA SER A 34 24.08 -7.29 -9.06
C SER A 34 24.26 -8.70 -8.48
N GLY A 35 24.46 -8.80 -7.16
CA GLY A 35 24.54 -10.09 -6.47
C GLY A 35 25.82 -10.90 -6.73
N GLY A 36 26.91 -10.22 -7.12
CA GLY A 36 28.24 -10.82 -7.24
C GLY A 36 28.98 -10.92 -5.89
N SER A 37 30.23 -11.40 -5.92
CA SER A 37 31.11 -11.54 -4.75
C SER A 37 31.39 -10.22 -4.00
N VAL A 38 31.30 -9.09 -4.71
CA VAL A 38 31.33 -7.73 -4.14
C VAL A 38 29.95 -7.15 -4.36
N GLY A 39 29.04 -7.34 -3.40
CA GLY A 39 27.62 -7.02 -3.51
C GLY A 39 26.83 -7.50 -2.28
N TYR A 40 25.50 -7.45 -2.37
CA TYR A 40 24.64 -7.92 -1.29
C TYR A 40 24.23 -9.38 -1.52
N ASP A 41 24.52 -10.24 -0.54
CA ASP A 41 24.09 -11.65 -0.58
C ASP A 41 22.63 -11.73 -0.12
N HIS A 42 21.71 -11.86 -1.08
CA HIS A 42 20.27 -11.94 -0.82
C HIS A 42 19.89 -13.10 0.11
N LYS A 43 20.62 -14.22 0.04
CA LYS A 43 20.36 -15.40 0.87
C LYS A 43 20.80 -15.14 2.30
N ALA A 44 21.99 -14.57 2.49
CA ALA A 44 22.50 -14.22 3.81
C ALA A 44 21.63 -13.13 4.47
N MET A 45 21.15 -12.17 3.68
CA MET A 45 20.21 -11.15 4.14
C MET A 45 18.79 -11.69 4.38
N GLY A 46 18.45 -12.81 3.74
CA GLY A 46 17.09 -13.36 3.66
C GLY A 46 16.08 -12.39 3.06
N ILE A 47 16.53 -11.44 2.22
CA ILE A 47 15.77 -10.21 1.92
C ILE A 47 14.48 -10.50 1.15
N THR A 48 14.49 -11.46 0.22
CA THR A 48 13.31 -11.91 -0.51
C THR A 48 12.26 -12.53 0.42
N ALA A 49 12.69 -13.39 1.36
CA ALA A 49 11.77 -13.99 2.33
C ALA A 49 11.22 -12.93 3.29
N ARG A 50 12.06 -11.99 3.75
CA ARG A 50 11.66 -10.88 4.62
C ARG A 50 10.65 -9.97 3.94
N GLY A 51 10.85 -9.62 2.67
CA GLY A 51 9.89 -8.84 1.88
C GLY A 51 8.53 -9.53 1.76
N ALA A 52 8.52 -10.81 1.39
CA ALA A 52 7.27 -11.58 1.29
C ALA A 52 6.59 -11.74 2.66
N TRP A 53 7.38 -11.75 3.73
CA TRP A 53 6.85 -11.77 5.08
C TRP A 53 6.21 -10.45 5.51
N GLU A 54 6.54 -9.30 4.91
CA GLU A 54 5.80 -8.05 5.13
C GLU A 54 4.35 -8.17 4.65
N SER A 55 4.12 -8.81 3.49
CA SER A 55 2.77 -9.14 3.01
C SER A 55 2.05 -10.10 3.96
N VAL A 56 2.73 -11.16 4.42
CA VAL A 56 2.18 -12.12 5.39
C VAL A 56 1.76 -11.40 6.68
N LYS A 57 2.64 -10.59 7.26
CA LYS A 57 2.34 -9.80 8.47
C LYS A 57 1.13 -8.90 8.25
N ARG A 58 1.01 -8.24 7.10
CA ARG A 58 -0.16 -7.41 6.76
C ARG A 58 -1.44 -8.24 6.74
N HIS A 59 -1.48 -9.35 6.01
CA HIS A 59 -2.66 -10.20 5.90
C HIS A 59 -3.11 -10.77 7.23
N PHE A 60 -2.18 -11.19 8.09
CA PHE A 60 -2.50 -11.66 9.44
C PHE A 60 -3.02 -10.53 10.34
N ARG A 61 -2.44 -9.34 10.25
CA ARG A 61 -2.91 -8.16 11.01
C ARG A 61 -4.32 -7.74 10.64
N GLU A 62 -4.71 -7.87 9.38
CA GLU A 62 -6.10 -7.64 8.92
C GLU A 62 -7.10 -8.66 9.48
N MET A 63 -6.61 -9.79 10.00
CA MET A 63 -7.37 -10.80 10.73
C MET A 63 -7.20 -10.68 12.25
N GLU A 64 -6.59 -9.59 12.72
CA GLU A 64 -6.31 -9.34 14.15
C GLU A 64 -5.43 -10.42 14.80
N GLN A 65 -4.53 -11.02 14.02
CA GLN A 65 -3.55 -12.00 14.48
C GLN A 65 -2.12 -11.49 14.26
N ASP A 66 -1.28 -11.54 15.29
CA ASP A 66 0.12 -11.17 15.22
C ASP A 66 1.03 -12.40 15.13
N THR A 67 1.58 -12.62 13.93
CA THR A 67 2.54 -13.71 13.67
C THR A 67 3.81 -13.66 14.51
N GLN A 68 4.11 -12.53 15.16
CA GLN A 68 5.33 -12.36 15.94
C GLN A 68 5.13 -12.66 17.43
N THR A 69 3.89 -12.82 17.90
CA THR A 69 3.59 -13.06 19.32
C THR A 69 2.58 -14.18 19.56
N GLN A 70 1.92 -14.68 18.51
CA GLN A 70 0.86 -15.69 18.61
C GLN A 70 1.15 -16.88 17.70
N ASP A 71 0.95 -18.08 18.23
CA ASP A 71 1.11 -19.33 17.48
C ASP A 71 0.12 -19.44 16.31
N PHE A 72 0.62 -19.90 15.16
CA PHE A 72 -0.19 -20.12 13.95
C PHE A 72 0.35 -21.29 13.14
N THR A 73 -0.54 -21.95 12.40
CA THR A 73 -0.24 -23.16 11.64
C THR A 73 0.23 -22.84 10.22
N VAL A 74 1.25 -23.58 9.77
CA VAL A 74 1.85 -23.38 8.44
C VAL A 74 1.92 -24.71 7.70
N VAL A 75 1.58 -24.68 6.42
CA VAL A 75 2.01 -25.69 5.44
C VAL A 75 2.87 -25.01 4.39
N GLY A 76 3.81 -25.73 3.78
CA GLY A 76 4.68 -25.06 2.82
C GLY A 76 5.35 -25.91 1.76
N VAL A 77 5.89 -25.23 0.77
CA VAL A 77 6.63 -25.80 -0.34
C VAL A 77 8.09 -25.38 -0.23
N GLY A 78 8.97 -26.33 0.05
CA GLY A 78 10.40 -26.12 0.21
C GLY A 78 11.01 -26.93 1.35
N ASP A 79 12.27 -26.62 1.67
CA ASP A 79 13.01 -27.20 2.78
C ASP A 79 13.94 -26.17 3.42
N MET A 80 14.44 -26.47 4.63
CA MET A 80 15.27 -25.56 5.42
C MET A 80 16.62 -25.19 4.78
N SER A 81 17.11 -25.92 3.76
CA SER A 81 18.32 -25.53 3.03
C SER A 81 18.05 -24.48 1.94
N GLY A 82 16.78 -24.32 1.55
CA GLY A 82 16.33 -23.35 0.58
C GLY A 82 16.44 -21.92 1.10
N ASP A 83 16.81 -21.00 0.22
CA ASP A 83 16.94 -19.57 0.54
C ASP A 83 15.63 -18.99 1.07
N VAL A 84 14.59 -18.97 0.23
CA VAL A 84 13.30 -18.36 0.59
C VAL A 84 12.57 -19.16 1.67
N PHE A 85 12.51 -20.49 1.52
CA PHE A 85 11.81 -21.35 2.48
C PHE A 85 12.48 -21.31 3.86
N GLY A 86 13.79 -21.54 3.91
CA GLY A 86 14.55 -21.60 5.14
C GLY A 86 14.52 -20.27 5.90
N ASN A 87 14.80 -19.16 5.20
CA ASN A 87 14.70 -17.83 5.81
C ASN A 87 13.27 -17.56 6.30
N GLY A 88 12.24 -17.82 5.48
CA GLY A 88 10.83 -17.59 5.84
C GLY A 88 10.38 -18.34 7.09
N MET A 89 10.75 -19.62 7.22
CA MET A 89 10.40 -20.44 8.40
C MET A 89 11.17 -20.08 9.69
N LEU A 90 12.07 -19.08 9.62
CA LEU A 90 12.81 -18.51 10.74
C LEU A 90 12.41 -17.07 11.08
N LEU A 91 11.46 -16.47 10.35
CA LEU A 91 10.95 -15.11 10.59
C LEU A 91 9.88 -15.04 11.70
N SER A 92 9.54 -16.18 12.32
CA SER A 92 8.72 -16.23 13.53
C SER A 92 9.00 -17.49 14.34
N GLU A 93 9.14 -17.32 15.65
CA GLU A 93 9.28 -18.42 16.62
C GLU A 93 7.93 -19.13 16.89
N HIS A 94 6.83 -18.50 16.47
CA HIS A 94 5.45 -18.94 16.69
C HIS A 94 4.89 -19.83 15.58
N ILE A 95 5.71 -20.15 14.57
CA ILE A 95 5.33 -21.05 13.47
C ILE A 95 5.17 -22.48 13.99
N ARG A 96 3.96 -23.01 13.82
CA ARG A 96 3.61 -24.44 13.96
C ARG A 96 3.56 -25.08 12.56
N LEU A 97 4.70 -25.56 12.06
CA LEU A 97 4.83 -26.15 10.73
C LEU A 97 4.20 -27.56 10.69
N LEU A 98 3.00 -27.68 10.15
CA LEU A 98 2.25 -28.94 10.09
C LEU A 98 2.79 -29.89 9.02
N ALA A 99 3.15 -29.33 7.86
CA ALA A 99 3.68 -30.11 6.76
C ALA A 99 4.50 -29.26 5.81
N ALA A 100 5.52 -29.87 5.20
CA ALA A 100 6.27 -29.26 4.11
C ALA A 100 6.70 -30.33 3.11
N PHE A 101 6.90 -29.95 1.85
CA PHE A 101 7.48 -30.86 0.86
C PHE A 101 8.46 -30.14 -0.06
N ASP A 102 9.51 -30.87 -0.46
CA ASP A 102 10.45 -30.43 -1.47
C ASP A 102 10.57 -31.46 -2.61
N HIS A 103 11.60 -31.33 -3.43
CA HIS A 103 11.89 -32.29 -4.48
C HIS A 103 12.30 -33.68 -3.96
N ARG A 104 12.65 -33.82 -2.67
CA ARG A 104 13.21 -35.05 -2.07
C ARG A 104 12.25 -35.72 -1.09
N HIS A 105 11.60 -34.96 -0.22
CA HIS A 105 10.91 -35.44 0.97
C HIS A 105 9.57 -34.74 1.20
N ILE A 106 8.73 -35.39 2.01
CA ILE A 106 7.54 -34.82 2.63
C ILE A 106 7.75 -34.92 4.15
N PHE A 107 7.73 -33.78 4.82
CA PHE A 107 7.76 -33.62 6.27
C PHE A 107 6.33 -33.44 6.79
N LEU A 108 5.97 -34.16 7.86
CA LEU A 108 4.70 -34.03 8.55
C LEU A 108 4.90 -33.99 10.06
N ASP A 109 4.24 -33.05 10.73
CA ASP A 109 4.17 -32.94 12.18
C ASP A 109 2.74 -32.53 12.57
N PRO A 110 1.90 -33.44 13.11
CA PRO A 110 0.50 -33.13 13.34
C PRO A 110 0.23 -32.11 14.45
N THR A 111 1.10 -32.03 15.46
CA THR A 111 0.96 -31.08 16.58
C THR A 111 2.34 -30.54 16.99
N PRO A 112 3.00 -29.75 16.12
CA PRO A 112 4.34 -29.25 16.37
C PRO A 112 4.34 -28.27 17.55
N ASP A 113 5.34 -28.38 18.41
CA ASP A 113 5.63 -27.37 19.43
C ASP A 113 6.41 -26.22 18.80
N ALA A 114 5.89 -24.99 18.88
CA ALA A 114 6.45 -23.84 18.16
C ALA A 114 7.91 -23.56 18.59
N ALA A 115 8.15 -23.49 19.91
CA ALA A 115 9.46 -23.17 20.47
C ALA A 115 10.53 -24.23 20.14
N ASN A 116 10.23 -25.52 20.39
CA ASN A 116 11.18 -26.60 20.12
C ASN A 116 11.42 -26.79 18.63
N SER A 117 10.37 -26.74 17.80
CA SER A 117 10.49 -26.89 16.35
C SER A 117 11.24 -25.71 15.72
N TYR A 118 11.13 -24.50 16.25
CA TYR A 118 11.91 -23.36 15.77
C TYR A 118 13.43 -23.55 15.98
N VAL A 119 13.84 -24.01 17.17
CA VAL A 119 15.26 -24.30 17.45
C VAL A 119 15.78 -25.36 16.48
N GLU A 120 14.98 -26.39 16.19
CA GLU A 120 15.36 -27.45 15.26
C GLU A 120 15.41 -26.96 13.80
N ARG A 121 14.42 -26.17 13.36
CA ARG A 121 14.44 -25.52 12.03
C ARG A 121 15.71 -24.68 11.87
N ARG A 122 16.10 -23.92 12.89
CA ARG A 122 17.34 -23.11 12.87
C ARG A 122 18.58 -23.97 12.76
N ARG A 123 18.67 -25.04 13.57
CA ARG A 123 19.76 -26.02 13.46
C ARG A 123 19.89 -26.57 12.04
N LEU A 124 18.78 -26.94 11.40
CA LEU A 124 18.78 -27.44 10.02
C LEU A 124 19.21 -26.41 8.99
N PHE A 125 18.80 -25.15 9.16
CA PHE A 125 19.19 -24.04 8.29
C PHE A 125 20.69 -23.78 8.34
N ASP A 126 21.29 -23.85 9.54
CA ASP A 126 22.71 -23.55 9.77
C ASP A 126 23.66 -24.69 9.32
N LEU A 127 23.13 -25.87 8.96
CA LEU A 127 23.95 -26.96 8.44
C LEU A 127 24.49 -26.62 7.04
N PRO A 128 25.76 -26.94 6.72
CA PRO A 128 26.33 -26.71 5.39
C PRO A 128 25.55 -27.39 4.25
N ARG A 129 24.91 -28.53 4.56
CA ARG A 129 23.96 -29.23 3.71
C ARG A 129 22.90 -29.87 4.61
N SER A 130 21.64 -29.66 4.28
CA SER A 130 20.52 -30.26 5.01
C SER A 130 19.37 -30.65 4.08
N SER A 131 18.46 -31.41 4.66
CA SER A 131 17.19 -31.85 4.10
C SER A 131 16.24 -32.13 5.24
N TRP A 132 14.96 -32.37 4.94
CA TRP A 132 14.01 -32.83 5.94
C TRP A 132 14.43 -34.13 6.64
N ALA A 133 15.22 -35.00 5.98
CA ALA A 133 15.71 -36.24 6.60
C ALA A 133 16.70 -36.01 7.74
N ASP A 134 17.27 -34.81 7.85
CA ASP A 134 18.18 -34.43 8.93
C ASP A 134 17.44 -33.93 10.18
N TYR A 135 16.11 -33.76 10.12
CA TYR A 135 15.26 -33.32 11.23
C TYR A 135 15.26 -34.36 12.36
N ASP A 136 15.41 -33.91 13.61
CA ASP A 136 15.39 -34.81 14.77
C ASP A 136 13.99 -35.41 14.96
N ALA A 137 13.84 -36.67 14.56
CA ALA A 137 12.58 -37.40 14.63
C ALA A 137 11.98 -37.48 16.04
N ARG A 138 12.76 -37.25 17.10
CA ARG A 138 12.25 -37.23 18.49
C ARG A 138 11.43 -35.97 18.80
N LEU A 139 11.59 -34.92 18.00
CA LEU A 139 10.86 -33.65 18.13
C LEU A 139 9.58 -33.62 17.30
N ILE A 140 9.38 -34.59 16.40
CA ILE A 140 8.16 -34.71 15.59
C ILE A 140 7.07 -35.34 16.45
N SER A 141 5.87 -34.77 16.45
CA SER A 141 4.78 -35.29 17.27
C SER A 141 4.28 -36.67 16.80
N GLU A 142 3.53 -37.35 17.67
CA GLU A 142 3.01 -38.69 17.39
C GLU A 142 2.20 -38.74 16.08
N GLY A 143 2.53 -39.70 15.22
CA GLY A 143 1.91 -39.87 13.90
C GLY A 143 2.58 -39.05 12.78
N GLY A 144 3.51 -38.16 13.10
CA GLY A 144 4.34 -37.44 12.13
C GLY A 144 5.58 -38.23 11.67
N GLY A 145 6.33 -37.62 10.75
CA GLY A 145 7.57 -38.18 10.25
C GLY A 145 8.07 -37.50 8.97
N VAL A 146 9.12 -38.09 8.38
CA VAL A 146 9.69 -37.66 7.11
C VAL A 146 9.74 -38.83 6.16
N TRP A 147 9.18 -38.66 4.96
CA TRP A 147 9.13 -39.70 3.93
C TRP A 147 9.77 -39.22 2.64
N PRO A 148 10.49 -40.09 1.91
CA PRO A 148 10.98 -39.74 0.58
C PRO A 148 9.82 -39.62 -0.40
N ARG A 149 9.87 -38.62 -1.28
CA ARG A 149 8.89 -38.41 -2.37
C ARG A 149 8.83 -39.59 -3.35
N THR A 150 9.85 -40.46 -3.35
CA THR A 150 9.90 -41.69 -4.15
C THR A 150 9.18 -42.88 -3.48
N ALA A 151 8.63 -42.72 -2.28
CA ALA A 151 7.85 -43.77 -1.62
C ALA A 151 6.63 -44.17 -2.47
N LYS A 152 6.27 -45.46 -2.47
CA LYS A 152 5.08 -45.93 -3.18
C LYS A 152 3.78 -45.55 -2.48
N SER A 153 3.81 -45.49 -1.15
CA SER A 153 2.70 -45.14 -0.29
C SER A 153 3.24 -44.66 1.06
N ILE A 154 2.56 -43.70 1.66
CA ILE A 154 2.86 -43.10 2.97
C ILE A 154 1.66 -43.38 3.89
N PRO A 155 1.86 -44.01 5.07
CA PRO A 155 0.82 -44.16 6.07
C PRO A 155 0.35 -42.81 6.60
N ILE A 156 -0.96 -42.60 6.65
CA ILE A 156 -1.62 -41.37 7.10
C ILE A 156 -2.44 -41.70 8.36
N PRO A 157 -1.82 -41.68 9.55
CA PRO A 157 -2.51 -41.98 10.80
C PRO A 157 -3.53 -40.89 11.16
N ALA A 158 -4.39 -41.16 12.16
CA ALA A 158 -5.50 -40.28 12.52
C ALA A 158 -5.06 -38.84 12.86
N GLN A 159 -3.90 -38.69 13.50
CA GLN A 159 -3.33 -37.39 13.88
C GLN A 159 -3.05 -36.51 12.64
N ILE A 160 -2.43 -37.09 11.60
CA ILE A 160 -2.16 -36.39 10.32
C ILE A 160 -3.47 -36.08 9.58
N ARG A 161 -4.41 -37.04 9.55
CA ARG A 161 -5.72 -36.80 8.90
C ARG A 161 -6.43 -35.62 9.53
N ALA A 162 -6.42 -35.52 10.85
CA ALA A 162 -6.99 -34.39 11.57
C ALA A 162 -6.25 -33.08 11.25
N ALA A 163 -4.91 -33.07 11.32
CA ALA A 163 -4.10 -31.87 11.07
C ALA A 163 -4.25 -31.32 9.64
N LEU A 164 -4.36 -32.19 8.63
CA LEU A 164 -4.49 -31.80 7.22
C LEU A 164 -5.95 -31.72 6.74
N GLY A 165 -6.93 -32.03 7.58
CA GLY A 165 -8.34 -32.05 7.20
C GLY A 165 -8.65 -33.06 6.09
N ILE A 166 -8.11 -34.27 6.21
CA ILE A 166 -8.34 -35.40 5.30
C ILE A 166 -9.52 -36.20 5.83
N GLU A 167 -10.60 -36.27 5.05
CA GLU A 167 -11.78 -37.05 5.41
C GLU A 167 -11.46 -38.55 5.49
N SER A 168 -12.04 -39.22 6.48
CA SER A 168 -11.94 -40.68 6.58
C SER A 168 -12.90 -41.31 5.58
N ASP A 169 -12.45 -42.29 4.79
CA ASP A 169 -13.27 -42.98 3.80
C ASP A 169 -14.53 -43.59 4.47
N PRO A 170 -15.74 -43.13 4.11
CA PRO A 170 -16.98 -43.58 4.76
C PRO A 170 -17.32 -45.06 4.52
N GLY A 171 -16.57 -45.76 3.65
CA GLY A 171 -16.76 -47.19 3.33
C GLY A 171 -15.99 -48.18 4.20
N VAL A 172 -15.08 -47.75 5.08
CA VAL A 172 -14.27 -48.66 5.92
C VAL A 172 -14.95 -48.87 7.26
N GLN A 173 -15.70 -49.96 7.42
CA GLN A 173 -16.22 -50.35 8.72
C GLN A 173 -15.08 -50.77 9.67
N PRO A 174 -15.13 -50.41 10.96
CA PRO A 174 -14.21 -50.94 11.96
C PRO A 174 -14.34 -52.47 11.99
N GLY A 175 -13.26 -53.21 11.79
CA GLY A 175 -13.26 -54.66 11.97
C GLY A 175 -13.68 -55.03 13.40
N GLU A 176 -14.38 -56.17 13.55
CA GLU A 176 -15.04 -56.63 14.79
C GLU A 176 -14.12 -56.79 16.03
N ASP A 177 -12.80 -56.65 15.87
CA ASP A 177 -11.81 -56.87 16.93
C ASP A 177 -11.24 -55.58 17.54
N GLY A 178 -11.75 -54.38 17.18
CA GLY A 178 -11.29 -53.10 17.75
C GLY A 178 -9.83 -52.74 17.44
N ALA A 179 -9.14 -53.51 16.60
CA ALA A 179 -7.72 -53.37 16.26
C ALA A 179 -7.46 -53.18 14.75
N SER A 180 -8.50 -52.90 13.95
CA SER A 180 -8.37 -52.68 12.51
C SER A 180 -8.90 -51.30 12.11
N GLU A 181 -8.20 -50.23 12.51
CA GLU A 181 -8.11 -49.07 11.64
C GLU A 181 -7.33 -49.52 10.39
N ALA A 182 -8.01 -49.75 9.27
CA ALA A 182 -7.31 -49.99 8.02
C ALA A 182 -6.39 -48.77 7.79
N ALA A 183 -5.09 -49.00 7.73
CA ALA A 183 -4.09 -47.93 7.62
C ALA A 183 -4.39 -47.09 6.38
N HIS A 184 -5.02 -45.93 6.58
CA HIS A 184 -5.22 -44.98 5.50
C HIS A 184 -3.84 -44.61 4.99
N SER A 185 -3.62 -44.71 3.69
CA SER A 185 -2.32 -44.49 3.08
C SER A 185 -2.50 -43.78 1.75
N MET A 186 -1.59 -42.88 1.43
CA MET A 186 -1.66 -42.04 0.24
C MET A 186 -0.36 -42.15 -0.53
N THR A 187 -0.43 -42.01 -1.85
CA THR A 187 0.78 -41.76 -2.64
C THR A 187 1.36 -40.39 -2.28
N PRO A 188 2.66 -40.14 -2.48
CA PRO A 188 3.24 -38.82 -2.26
C PRO A 188 2.55 -37.69 -3.03
N ALA A 189 2.05 -37.96 -4.25
CA ALA A 189 1.32 -36.98 -5.05
C ALA A 189 -0.03 -36.59 -4.43
N GLU A 190 -0.80 -37.58 -3.96
CA GLU A 190 -2.07 -37.34 -3.27
C GLU A 190 -1.84 -36.61 -1.95
N LEU A 191 -0.78 -36.96 -1.20
CA LEU A 191 -0.45 -36.29 0.05
C LEU A 191 -0.01 -34.83 -0.17
N MET A 192 0.80 -34.54 -1.18
CA MET A 192 1.15 -33.15 -1.52
C MET A 192 -0.08 -32.32 -1.89
N LYS A 193 -1.07 -32.90 -2.60
CA LYS A 193 -2.38 -32.24 -2.82
C LYS A 193 -3.09 -31.97 -1.51
N ALA A 194 -3.15 -32.95 -0.61
CA ALA A 194 -3.79 -32.77 0.69
C ALA A 194 -3.11 -31.68 1.54
N ILE A 195 -1.78 -31.55 1.46
CA ILE A 195 -1.01 -30.49 2.11
C ILE A 195 -1.40 -29.11 1.55
N LEU A 196 -1.47 -28.96 0.22
CA LEU A 196 -1.89 -27.69 -0.41
C LEU A 196 -3.34 -27.30 -0.08
N LEU A 197 -4.17 -28.30 0.24
CA LEU A 197 -5.57 -28.11 0.63
C LEU A 197 -5.75 -28.10 2.15
N ALA A 198 -4.69 -28.15 2.96
CA ALA A 198 -4.82 -28.23 4.41
C ALA A 198 -5.52 -26.96 4.98
N PRO A 199 -6.35 -27.10 6.03
CA PRO A 199 -6.99 -25.98 6.71
C PRO A 199 -6.02 -25.30 7.69
N ALA A 200 -4.87 -24.83 7.20
CA ALA A 200 -3.85 -24.14 7.99
C ALA A 200 -4.04 -22.61 7.95
N ASP A 201 -3.30 -21.86 8.76
CA ASP A 201 -3.36 -20.40 8.72
C ASP A 201 -2.57 -19.84 7.52
N LEU A 202 -1.41 -20.41 7.21
CA LEU A 202 -0.53 -19.97 6.12
C LEU A 202 -0.12 -21.13 5.20
N LEU A 203 -0.26 -20.92 3.88
CA LEU A 203 0.48 -21.65 2.86
C LEU A 203 1.70 -20.81 2.44
N TRP A 204 2.90 -21.27 2.79
CA TRP A 204 4.15 -20.61 2.42
C TRP A 204 4.79 -21.27 1.19
N ASN A 205 4.83 -20.55 0.07
CA ASN A 205 5.57 -20.99 -1.10
C ASN A 205 6.99 -20.42 -1.08
N GLY A 206 7.96 -21.22 -0.61
CA GLY A 206 9.39 -20.92 -0.73
C GLY A 206 10.09 -21.77 -1.80
N GLY A 207 9.31 -22.47 -2.62
CA GLY A 207 9.75 -23.43 -3.63
C GLY A 207 9.62 -22.91 -5.05
N ILE A 208 9.74 -23.82 -6.02
CA ILE A 208 9.64 -23.51 -7.45
C ILE A 208 8.60 -24.42 -8.07
N GLY A 209 7.66 -23.80 -8.77
CA GLY A 209 6.60 -24.49 -9.48
C GLY A 209 5.26 -23.82 -9.22
N THR A 210 4.29 -24.18 -10.06
CA THR A 210 2.94 -23.65 -10.00
C THR A 210 1.99 -24.72 -9.46
N TYR A 211 1.63 -24.54 -8.19
CA TYR A 211 0.86 -25.48 -7.38
C TYR A 211 -0.64 -25.17 -7.35
N VAL A 212 -1.02 -23.92 -7.63
CA VAL A 212 -2.42 -23.48 -7.64
C VAL A 212 -2.75 -22.86 -8.99
N LYS A 213 -3.91 -23.24 -9.56
CA LYS A 213 -4.50 -22.62 -10.76
C LYS A 213 -5.97 -22.31 -10.52
N ALA A 214 -6.65 -21.63 -11.44
CA ALA A 214 -8.11 -21.56 -11.41
C ALA A 214 -8.73 -22.89 -11.85
N SER A 215 -9.94 -23.19 -11.38
CA SER A 215 -10.76 -24.31 -11.85
C SER A 215 -11.07 -24.24 -13.36
N THR A 216 -11.03 -23.05 -13.94
CA THR A 216 -11.26 -22.80 -15.37
C THR A 216 -10.02 -23.05 -16.24
N GLU A 217 -8.84 -23.18 -15.64
CA GLU A 217 -7.59 -23.48 -16.35
C GLU A 217 -7.38 -24.99 -16.46
N ASN A 218 -6.79 -25.42 -17.58
CA ASN A 218 -6.36 -26.80 -17.74
C ASN A 218 -4.93 -26.97 -17.23
N HIS A 219 -4.60 -28.12 -16.64
CA HIS A 219 -3.26 -28.34 -16.09
C HIS A 219 -2.16 -28.17 -17.15
N LEU A 220 -2.41 -28.65 -18.37
CA LEU A 220 -1.45 -28.62 -19.47
C LEU A 220 -1.11 -27.20 -19.95
N ASP A 221 -1.97 -26.22 -19.70
CA ASP A 221 -1.82 -24.83 -20.18
C ASP A 221 -0.97 -23.97 -19.23
N VAL A 222 -0.73 -24.43 -17.99
CA VAL A 222 0.04 -23.71 -16.96
C VAL A 222 1.54 -23.69 -17.24
N GLY A 223 2.06 -24.60 -18.07
CA GLY A 223 3.47 -24.64 -18.45
C GLY A 223 4.40 -25.36 -17.47
N ASP A 224 3.91 -25.82 -16.32
CA ASP A 224 4.68 -26.57 -15.31
C ASP A 224 4.23 -28.05 -15.21
N ARG A 225 4.64 -28.86 -16.17
CA ARG A 225 4.23 -30.27 -16.23
C ARG A 225 4.69 -31.11 -15.02
N ALA A 226 5.75 -30.69 -14.34
CA ALA A 226 6.30 -31.43 -13.21
C ALA A 226 5.33 -31.47 -12.02
N ASN A 227 4.47 -30.46 -11.92
CA ASN A 227 3.51 -30.32 -10.82
C ASN A 227 2.06 -30.58 -11.23
N ASP A 228 1.76 -30.99 -12.48
CA ASP A 228 0.40 -31.30 -12.94
C ASP A 228 -0.32 -32.32 -12.02
N ALA A 229 0.41 -33.35 -11.57
CA ALA A 229 -0.14 -34.39 -10.72
C ALA A 229 -0.50 -33.91 -9.31
N ILE A 230 0.06 -32.78 -8.86
CA ILE A 230 -0.11 -32.22 -7.51
C ILE A 230 -0.82 -30.86 -7.48
N ARG A 231 -1.01 -30.21 -8.63
CA ARG A 231 -1.66 -28.90 -8.72
C ARG A 231 -3.12 -28.98 -8.30
N VAL A 232 -3.58 -27.94 -7.61
CA VAL A 232 -4.94 -27.79 -7.10
C VAL A 232 -5.61 -26.53 -7.64
N ASP A 233 -6.92 -26.42 -7.46
CA ASP A 233 -7.69 -25.25 -7.83
C ASP A 233 -7.72 -24.23 -6.68
N GLY A 234 -7.63 -22.94 -6.99
CA GLY A 234 -7.59 -21.85 -6.00
C GLY A 234 -8.83 -21.80 -5.11
N SER A 235 -10.00 -22.12 -5.68
CA SER A 235 -11.26 -22.26 -4.95
C SER A 235 -11.27 -23.37 -3.90
N ALA A 236 -10.35 -24.33 -3.98
CA ALA A 236 -10.24 -25.43 -3.02
C ALA A 236 -9.20 -25.19 -1.93
N VAL A 237 -8.31 -24.19 -2.08
CA VAL A 237 -7.29 -23.87 -1.08
C VAL A 237 -7.97 -23.35 0.19
N ARG A 238 -7.71 -24.02 1.33
CA ARG A 238 -8.36 -23.74 2.62
C ARG A 238 -7.48 -22.93 3.59
N CYS A 239 -6.25 -22.62 3.21
CA CYS A 239 -5.41 -21.75 4.02
C CYS A 239 -6.01 -20.34 4.09
N LYS A 240 -5.85 -19.64 5.21
CA LYS A 240 -6.35 -18.25 5.36
C LYS A 240 -5.51 -17.25 4.56
N VAL A 241 -4.20 -17.47 4.55
CA VAL A 241 -3.21 -16.65 3.85
C VAL A 241 -2.34 -17.52 2.97
N VAL A 242 -1.99 -17.01 1.78
CA VAL A 242 -0.92 -17.56 0.94
C VAL A 242 0.18 -16.51 0.86
N GLY A 243 1.43 -16.89 1.15
CA GLY A 243 2.60 -16.04 0.95
C GLY A 243 3.48 -16.60 -0.16
N GLU A 244 3.71 -15.81 -1.21
CA GLU A 244 4.52 -16.21 -2.36
C GLU A 244 5.93 -15.64 -2.28
N GLY A 245 6.78 -16.25 -1.44
CA GLY A 245 8.20 -15.93 -1.44
C GLY A 245 8.92 -16.37 -2.73
N GLY A 246 8.52 -17.51 -3.31
CA GLY A 246 8.97 -17.99 -4.60
C GLY A 246 8.11 -17.48 -5.76
N ASN A 247 8.68 -17.45 -6.96
CA ASN A 247 7.96 -17.03 -8.17
C ASN A 247 6.93 -18.07 -8.62
N LEU A 248 5.77 -17.59 -9.06
CA LEU A 248 4.71 -18.32 -9.76
C LEU A 248 4.20 -19.56 -9.02
N GLY A 249 4.06 -19.47 -7.69
CA GLY A 249 3.41 -20.50 -6.87
C GLY A 249 1.96 -20.75 -7.29
N CYS A 250 1.30 -19.68 -7.70
CA CYS A 250 -0.05 -19.66 -8.23
C CYS A 250 -0.08 -19.07 -9.65
N THR A 251 -0.95 -19.57 -10.54
CA THR A 251 -1.31 -18.79 -11.74
C THR A 251 -2.07 -17.53 -11.32
N GLN A 252 -2.04 -16.48 -12.15
CA GLN A 252 -2.79 -15.26 -11.85
C GLN A 252 -4.29 -15.52 -11.65
N LEU A 253 -4.90 -16.36 -12.50
CA LEU A 253 -6.31 -16.74 -12.33
C LEU A 253 -6.54 -17.57 -11.07
N GLY A 254 -5.59 -18.43 -10.67
CA GLY A 254 -5.64 -19.18 -9.42
C GLY A 254 -5.61 -18.27 -8.19
N ARG A 255 -4.79 -17.21 -8.20
CA ARG A 255 -4.77 -16.18 -7.15
C ARG A 255 -6.11 -15.49 -7.03
N ILE A 256 -6.69 -15.09 -8.16
CA ILE A 256 -8.00 -14.42 -8.22
C ILE A 256 -9.10 -15.35 -7.70
N GLU A 257 -9.12 -16.62 -8.11
CA GLU A 257 -10.10 -17.59 -7.65
C GLU A 257 -10.00 -17.83 -6.13
N TYR A 258 -8.79 -17.97 -5.60
CA TYR A 258 -8.55 -18.09 -4.16
C TYR A 258 -8.99 -16.84 -3.39
N ALA A 259 -8.67 -15.65 -3.89
CA ALA A 259 -9.07 -14.38 -3.27
C ALA A 259 -10.61 -14.20 -3.27
N LEU A 260 -11.29 -14.59 -4.34
CA LEU A 260 -12.76 -14.58 -4.40
C LEU A 260 -13.40 -15.58 -3.44
N ALA A 261 -12.71 -16.67 -3.10
CA ALA A 261 -13.13 -17.63 -2.08
C ALA A 261 -12.89 -17.14 -0.64
N GLY A 262 -12.35 -15.92 -0.45
CA GLY A 262 -12.09 -15.31 0.85
C GLY A 262 -10.64 -15.47 1.35
N GLY A 263 -9.77 -16.05 0.54
CA GLY A 263 -8.33 -16.13 0.81
C GLY A 263 -7.62 -14.77 0.71
N ARG A 264 -6.50 -14.63 1.42
CA ARG A 264 -5.65 -13.43 1.37
C ARG A 264 -4.34 -13.73 0.66
N ILE A 265 -4.11 -13.06 -0.47
CA ILE A 265 -2.92 -13.19 -1.29
C ILE A 265 -2.75 -11.93 -2.15
N ASN A 266 -1.51 -11.53 -2.42
CA ASN A 266 -1.18 -10.58 -3.48
C ASN A 266 -0.69 -11.34 -4.73
N THR A 267 0.09 -10.69 -5.60
CA THR A 267 0.94 -11.41 -6.56
C THR A 267 2.33 -11.60 -5.97
N ASP A 268 3.02 -12.66 -6.38
CA ASP A 268 4.46 -12.86 -6.17
C ASP A 268 5.30 -11.60 -6.46
N ALA A 269 5.00 -10.87 -7.52
CA ALA A 269 5.69 -9.61 -7.88
C ALA A 269 5.53 -8.49 -6.83
N ILE A 270 4.59 -8.59 -5.91
CA ILE A 270 4.49 -7.71 -4.74
C ILE A 270 5.26 -8.35 -3.58
N ASP A 271 4.95 -9.61 -3.27
CA ASP A 271 5.48 -10.32 -2.10
C ASP A 271 7.01 -10.42 -2.16
N ASN A 272 7.59 -10.89 -3.26
CA ASN A 272 9.02 -11.18 -3.33
C ASN A 272 9.88 -10.05 -3.94
N SER A 273 9.28 -8.86 -4.12
CA SER A 273 9.90 -7.70 -4.77
C SER A 273 11.17 -7.18 -4.07
N ALA A 274 11.32 -7.40 -2.76
CA ALA A 274 12.50 -7.02 -1.99
C ALA A 274 13.84 -7.50 -2.60
N GLY A 275 13.85 -8.66 -3.26
CA GLY A 275 15.05 -9.15 -3.94
C GLY A 275 15.48 -8.23 -5.08
N VAL A 276 14.55 -7.86 -5.95
CA VAL A 276 14.83 -6.98 -7.10
C VAL A 276 15.17 -5.56 -6.62
N ASP A 277 14.48 -5.07 -5.59
CA ASP A 277 14.72 -3.75 -5.00
C ASP A 277 16.12 -3.66 -4.36
N THR A 278 16.56 -4.71 -3.65
CA THR A 278 17.95 -4.80 -3.12
C THR A 278 18.99 -4.70 -4.25
N SER A 279 18.71 -5.32 -5.39
CA SER A 279 19.59 -5.22 -6.57
C SER A 279 19.62 -3.82 -7.17
N ASP A 280 18.49 -3.10 -7.20
CA ASP A 280 18.44 -1.70 -7.63
C ASP A 280 19.33 -0.81 -6.73
N HIS A 281 19.17 -0.94 -5.41
CA HIS A 281 20.02 -0.25 -4.43
C HIS A 281 21.51 -0.62 -4.60
N GLU A 282 21.85 -1.90 -4.77
CA GLU A 282 23.24 -2.33 -4.97
C GLU A 282 23.87 -1.62 -6.17
N VAL A 283 23.17 -1.61 -7.30
CA VAL A 283 23.66 -1.05 -8.56
C VAL A 283 23.86 0.46 -8.42
N ASN A 284 22.87 1.17 -7.89
CA ASN A 284 22.95 2.63 -7.72
C ASN A 284 24.04 3.02 -6.71
N ILE A 285 24.20 2.26 -5.62
CA ILE A 285 25.31 2.48 -4.66
C ILE A 285 26.66 2.24 -5.34
N LYS A 286 26.81 1.18 -6.13
CA LYS A 286 28.07 0.90 -6.84
C LYS A 286 28.41 1.97 -7.87
N ILE A 287 27.42 2.48 -8.61
CA ILE A 287 27.61 3.59 -9.54
C ILE A 287 28.14 4.83 -8.80
N LEU A 288 27.51 5.18 -7.68
CA LEU A 288 27.96 6.29 -6.83
C LEU A 288 29.39 6.06 -6.32
N LEU A 289 29.67 4.89 -5.74
CA LEU A 289 30.98 4.58 -5.16
C LEU A 289 32.09 4.49 -6.21
N ASN A 290 31.78 4.06 -7.43
CA ASN A 290 32.75 4.07 -8.54
C ASN A 290 33.19 5.50 -8.85
N ARG A 291 32.26 6.47 -8.83
CA ARG A 291 32.61 7.89 -8.98
C ARG A 291 33.44 8.41 -7.82
N VAL A 292 33.04 8.14 -6.57
CA VAL A 292 33.78 8.54 -5.36
C VAL A 292 35.23 8.03 -5.41
N ARG A 293 35.42 6.79 -5.90
CA ARG A 293 36.75 6.22 -6.11
C ARG A 293 37.52 6.93 -7.22
N ASP A 294 36.87 7.17 -8.36
CA ASP A 294 37.51 7.83 -9.50
C ASP A 294 37.92 9.28 -9.17
N ASP A 295 37.20 9.94 -8.25
CA ASP A 295 37.55 11.24 -7.66
C ASP A 295 38.71 11.17 -6.63
N GLY A 296 39.17 9.96 -6.30
CA GLY A 296 40.27 9.72 -5.36
C GLY A 296 39.90 9.85 -3.88
N LEU A 297 38.60 9.86 -3.54
CA LEU A 297 38.11 10.03 -2.18
C LEU A 297 38.09 8.71 -1.38
N ILE A 298 38.06 7.57 -2.08
CA ILE A 298 38.08 6.23 -1.48
C ILE A 298 38.91 5.29 -2.37
N ASP A 299 39.59 4.32 -1.77
CA ASP A 299 40.25 3.24 -2.52
C ASP A 299 39.32 2.01 -2.68
N ASP A 300 39.72 1.04 -3.50
CA ASP A 300 38.88 -0.15 -3.78
C ASP A 300 38.57 -0.98 -2.52
N ALA A 301 39.51 -1.00 -1.56
CA ALA A 301 39.35 -1.72 -0.29
C ALA A 301 38.32 -1.02 0.61
N GLY A 302 38.44 0.30 0.78
CA GLY A 302 37.50 1.12 1.52
C GLY A 302 36.10 1.09 0.90
N ARG A 303 36.02 1.12 -0.44
CA ARG A 303 34.75 0.99 -1.18
C ARG A 303 34.03 -0.31 -0.86
N SER A 304 34.75 -1.44 -0.93
CA SER A 304 34.18 -2.76 -0.67
C SER A 304 33.75 -2.92 0.79
N ALA A 305 34.54 -2.40 1.72
CA ALA A 305 34.21 -2.37 3.15
C ALA A 305 32.95 -1.53 3.42
N LEU A 306 32.87 -0.32 2.83
CA LEU A 306 31.73 0.56 2.98
C LEU A 306 30.44 -0.07 2.44
N LEU A 307 30.49 -0.74 1.28
CA LEU A 307 29.34 -1.47 0.74
C LEU A 307 28.83 -2.54 1.72
N ALA A 308 29.73 -3.35 2.27
CA ALA A 308 29.38 -4.39 3.25
C ALA A 308 28.83 -3.81 4.57
N GLU A 309 29.33 -2.65 5.03
CA GLU A 309 28.83 -1.98 6.24
C GLU A 309 27.37 -1.49 6.12
N MET A 310 26.87 -1.30 4.90
CA MET A 310 25.52 -0.75 4.65
C MET A 310 24.43 -1.82 4.46
N THR A 311 24.78 -3.11 4.51
CA THR A 311 23.85 -4.22 4.23
C THR A 311 22.54 -4.15 5.02
N ASP A 312 22.62 -3.93 6.34
CA ASP A 312 21.43 -3.91 7.20
C ASP A 312 20.54 -2.70 6.91
N GLU A 313 21.14 -1.54 6.63
CA GLU A 313 20.39 -0.31 6.31
C GLU A 313 19.71 -0.40 4.94
N VAL A 314 20.38 -0.97 3.92
CA VAL A 314 19.73 -1.26 2.64
C VAL A 314 18.55 -2.21 2.82
N GLY A 315 18.71 -3.25 3.64
CA GLY A 315 17.61 -4.15 3.99
C GLY A 315 16.43 -3.41 4.65
N ALA A 316 16.69 -2.41 5.48
CA ALA A 316 15.63 -1.61 6.10
C ALA A 316 14.91 -0.69 5.10
N LEU A 317 15.65 -0.06 4.17
CA LEU A 317 15.07 0.79 3.11
C LEU A 317 14.15 -0.02 2.18
N VAL A 318 14.62 -1.18 1.73
CA VAL A 318 13.84 -2.10 0.88
C VAL A 318 12.56 -2.58 1.57
N LEU A 319 12.66 -2.98 2.84
CA LEU A 319 11.49 -3.44 3.59
C LEU A 319 10.49 -2.32 3.87
N ALA A 320 10.95 -1.07 4.00
CA ALA A 320 10.07 0.08 4.14
C ALA A 320 9.22 0.29 2.86
N ASP A 321 9.79 0.11 1.66
CA ASP A 321 9.01 0.18 0.42
C ASP A 321 7.97 -0.95 0.34
N ASN A 322 8.39 -2.19 0.63
CA ASN A 322 7.49 -3.34 0.68
C ASN A 322 6.33 -3.16 1.67
N TYR A 323 6.63 -2.62 2.85
CA TYR A 323 5.64 -2.32 3.87
C TYR A 323 4.59 -1.29 3.38
N ASN A 324 5.07 -0.19 2.80
CA ASN A 324 4.22 0.91 2.32
C ASN A 324 3.35 0.49 1.13
N GLN A 325 3.91 -0.29 0.22
CA GLN A 325 3.18 -0.87 -0.91
C GLN A 325 2.04 -1.79 -0.44
N ASN A 326 2.32 -2.67 0.52
CA ASN A 326 1.30 -3.51 1.13
C ASN A 326 0.24 -2.70 1.89
N ALA A 327 0.63 -1.60 2.53
CA ALA A 327 -0.33 -0.68 3.18
C ALA A 327 -1.28 -0.04 2.15
N ALA A 328 -0.74 0.37 0.99
CA ALA A 328 -1.54 0.95 -0.09
C ALA A 328 -2.54 -0.06 -0.66
N LEU A 329 -2.11 -1.30 -0.94
CA LEU A 329 -3.01 -2.37 -1.40
C LEU A 329 -4.11 -2.70 -0.38
N ALA A 330 -3.78 -2.76 0.90
CA ALA A 330 -4.76 -2.96 1.97
C ALA A 330 -5.80 -1.83 2.01
N ASN A 331 -5.37 -0.57 1.87
CA ASN A 331 -6.27 0.57 1.83
C ASN A 331 -7.23 0.51 0.61
N GLU A 332 -6.73 0.08 -0.55
CA GLU A 332 -7.53 -0.08 -1.78
C GLU A 332 -8.56 -1.21 -1.65
N ALA A 333 -8.18 -2.33 -1.04
CA ALA A 333 -9.05 -3.47 -0.84
C ALA A 333 -10.33 -3.12 -0.03
N ILE A 334 -10.24 -2.18 0.93
CA ILE A 334 -11.38 -1.73 1.75
C ILE A 334 -12.51 -1.12 0.90
N TYR A 335 -12.18 -0.39 -0.15
CA TYR A 335 -13.15 0.31 -1.00
C TYR A 335 -13.26 -0.26 -2.41
N SER A 336 -12.66 -1.42 -2.69
CA SER A 336 -12.58 -1.98 -4.05
C SER A 336 -13.94 -2.09 -4.74
N ALA A 337 -14.99 -2.50 -4.03
CA ALA A 337 -16.35 -2.58 -4.58
C ALA A 337 -16.92 -1.19 -4.94
N GLN A 338 -16.69 -0.20 -4.09
CA GLN A 338 -17.15 1.19 -4.30
C GLN A 338 -16.35 1.89 -5.42
N MET A 339 -15.12 1.43 -5.65
CA MET A 339 -14.16 1.99 -6.60
C MET A 339 -14.15 1.31 -7.96
N LEU A 340 -14.88 0.19 -8.14
CA LEU A 340 -14.85 -0.63 -9.34
C LEU A 340 -15.10 0.14 -10.66
N ASP A 341 -16.01 1.12 -10.64
CA ASP A 341 -16.29 1.97 -11.81
C ASP A 341 -15.09 2.88 -12.17
N VAL A 342 -14.33 3.33 -11.17
CA VAL A 342 -13.07 4.06 -11.37
C VAL A 342 -12.01 3.12 -11.91
N ASP A 343 -11.85 1.93 -11.33
CA ASP A 343 -10.87 0.93 -11.78
C ASP A 343 -11.14 0.51 -13.23
N GLN A 344 -12.41 0.34 -13.59
CA GLN A 344 -12.85 0.07 -14.96
C GLN A 344 -12.53 1.22 -15.93
N ARG A 345 -12.67 2.48 -15.50
CA ARG A 345 -12.24 3.63 -16.32
C ARG A 345 -10.73 3.65 -16.47
N TYR A 346 -9.99 3.38 -15.40
CA TYR A 346 -8.54 3.40 -15.41
C TYR A 346 -7.96 2.31 -16.31
N MET A 347 -8.47 1.08 -16.23
CA MET A 347 -8.12 0.01 -17.18
C MET A 347 -8.40 0.39 -18.63
N ARG A 348 -9.52 1.08 -18.92
CA ARG A 348 -9.83 1.57 -20.27
C ARG A 348 -8.89 2.67 -20.72
N HIS A 349 -8.49 3.56 -19.81
CA HIS A 349 -7.51 4.62 -20.07
C HIS A 349 -6.16 4.01 -20.49
N LEU A 350 -5.61 3.12 -19.66
CA LEU A 350 -4.36 2.42 -19.94
C LEU A 350 -4.41 1.62 -21.25
N ALA A 351 -5.52 0.93 -21.52
CA ALA A 351 -5.68 0.16 -22.75
C ALA A 351 -5.74 1.06 -24.00
N ARG A 352 -6.39 2.23 -23.93
CA ARG A 352 -6.44 3.20 -25.05
C ARG A 352 -5.08 3.80 -25.36
N GLN A 353 -4.24 3.96 -24.35
CA GLN A 353 -2.85 4.40 -24.53
C GLN A 353 -1.93 3.28 -25.01
N GLY A 354 -2.43 2.05 -25.19
CA GLY A 354 -1.63 0.90 -25.61
C GLY A 354 -0.72 0.35 -24.50
N ARG A 355 -0.93 0.78 -23.24
CA ARG A 355 -0.10 0.40 -22.09
C ARG A 355 -0.56 -0.93 -21.50
N LEU A 356 -1.89 -1.14 -21.41
CA LEU A 356 -2.48 -2.33 -20.79
C LEU A 356 -3.18 -3.23 -21.80
N ASN A 357 -2.86 -4.52 -21.78
CA ASN A 357 -3.68 -5.57 -22.39
C ASN A 357 -4.30 -6.44 -21.29
N ARG A 358 -5.60 -6.22 -21.01
CA ARG A 358 -6.33 -6.92 -19.94
C ARG A 358 -6.32 -8.44 -20.09
N THR A 359 -6.28 -8.97 -21.31
CA THR A 359 -6.26 -10.42 -21.53
C THR A 359 -4.91 -11.03 -21.15
N ILE A 360 -3.81 -10.33 -21.43
CA ILE A 360 -2.46 -10.78 -21.05
C ILE A 360 -2.29 -10.73 -19.54
N GLU A 361 -2.83 -9.69 -18.90
CA GLU A 361 -2.75 -9.49 -17.45
C GLU A 361 -3.83 -10.22 -16.64
N PHE A 362 -4.66 -11.03 -17.32
CA PHE A 362 -5.77 -11.77 -16.69
C PHE A 362 -6.77 -10.88 -15.92
N LEU A 363 -6.87 -9.60 -16.28
CA LEU A 363 -7.84 -8.67 -15.69
C LEU A 363 -9.24 -8.95 -16.23
N PRO A 364 -10.30 -8.75 -15.40
CA PRO A 364 -11.66 -9.11 -15.76
C PRO A 364 -12.11 -8.37 -17.01
N SER A 365 -12.99 -8.97 -17.82
CA SER A 365 -13.63 -8.30 -18.97
C SER A 365 -14.74 -7.33 -18.55
N GLU A 366 -15.24 -6.50 -19.48
CA GLU A 366 -16.39 -5.61 -19.24
C GLU A 366 -17.63 -6.36 -18.70
N ARG A 367 -17.90 -7.56 -19.24
CA ARG A 367 -19.00 -8.42 -18.80
C ARG A 367 -18.83 -8.83 -17.34
N ILE A 368 -17.63 -9.29 -16.96
CA ILE A 368 -17.32 -9.73 -15.60
C ILE A 368 -17.40 -8.55 -14.63
N LEU A 369 -16.89 -7.37 -15.01
CA LEU A 369 -16.99 -6.16 -14.19
C LEU A 369 -18.45 -5.74 -13.95
N SER A 370 -19.31 -5.84 -14.96
CA SER A 370 -20.74 -5.53 -14.80
C SER A 370 -21.50 -6.56 -13.94
N GLU A 371 -21.07 -7.81 -13.93
CA GLU A 371 -21.56 -8.83 -12.99
C GLU A 371 -21.12 -8.50 -11.57
N ARG A 372 -19.82 -8.31 -11.35
CA ARG A 372 -19.26 -7.96 -10.03
C ARG A 372 -19.85 -6.67 -9.45
N PHE A 373 -20.06 -5.64 -10.28
CA PHE A 373 -20.71 -4.40 -9.86
C PHE A 373 -22.12 -4.62 -9.29
N ARG A 374 -22.92 -5.51 -9.91
CA ARG A 374 -24.26 -5.84 -9.42
C ARG A 374 -24.23 -6.64 -8.12
N ASP A 375 -23.19 -7.45 -7.94
CA ASP A 375 -23.01 -8.30 -6.76
C ASP A 375 -22.26 -7.59 -5.62
N GLY A 376 -21.85 -6.33 -5.82
CA GLY A 376 -21.11 -5.55 -4.82
C GLY A 376 -19.67 -6.05 -4.60
N VAL A 377 -19.08 -6.71 -5.59
CA VAL A 377 -17.72 -7.26 -5.54
C VAL A 377 -16.77 -6.34 -6.31
N GLY A 378 -15.62 -6.02 -5.73
CA GLY A 378 -14.58 -5.20 -6.36
C GLY A 378 -13.56 -5.99 -7.18
N LEU A 379 -12.41 -5.35 -7.44
CA LEU A 379 -11.19 -6.05 -7.80
C LEU A 379 -10.59 -6.74 -6.56
N THR A 380 -9.97 -7.90 -6.78
CA THR A 380 -9.26 -8.69 -5.78
C THR A 380 -7.84 -8.15 -5.55
N GLY A 381 -7.20 -8.52 -4.43
CA GLY A 381 -5.80 -8.15 -4.15
C GLY A 381 -4.82 -8.40 -5.32
N PRO A 382 -4.86 -9.58 -5.98
CA PRO A 382 -4.02 -9.85 -7.15
C PRO A 382 -4.32 -8.95 -8.36
N GLU A 383 -5.58 -8.58 -8.59
CA GLU A 383 -5.96 -7.66 -9.67
C GLU A 383 -5.53 -6.21 -9.36
N LEU A 384 -5.65 -5.80 -8.09
CA LEU A 384 -5.17 -4.50 -7.60
C LEU A 384 -3.64 -4.40 -7.66
N SER A 385 -2.92 -5.49 -7.36
CA SER A 385 -1.46 -5.58 -7.46
C SER A 385 -0.97 -5.29 -8.88
N VAL A 386 -1.66 -5.83 -9.90
CA VAL A 386 -1.37 -5.53 -11.30
C VAL A 386 -1.61 -4.05 -11.59
N LEU A 387 -2.78 -3.49 -11.23
CA LEU A 387 -3.07 -2.08 -11.52
C LEU A 387 -2.14 -1.11 -10.78
N LEU A 388 -1.69 -1.45 -9.58
CA LEU A 388 -0.68 -0.70 -8.85
C LEU A 388 0.62 -0.56 -9.67
N ALA A 389 1.12 -1.67 -10.21
CA ALA A 389 2.32 -1.67 -11.04
C ALA A 389 2.13 -0.77 -12.28
N TYR A 390 1.00 -0.90 -12.99
CA TYR A 390 0.71 -0.07 -14.16
C TYR A 390 0.59 1.43 -13.85
N SER A 391 0.07 1.77 -12.67
CA SER A 391 0.00 3.15 -12.16
C SER A 391 1.39 3.73 -11.93
N LYS A 392 2.27 2.97 -11.26
CA LYS A 392 3.66 3.37 -11.08
C LYS A 392 4.40 3.54 -12.41
N ILE A 393 4.25 2.59 -13.34
CA ILE A 393 4.88 2.69 -14.67
C ILE A 393 4.36 3.93 -15.42
N GLU A 394 3.05 4.26 -15.35
CA GLU A 394 2.51 5.48 -16.02
C GLU A 394 3.17 6.75 -15.55
N LEU A 395 3.24 6.90 -14.23
CA LEU A 395 3.79 8.09 -13.65
C LEU A 395 5.30 8.14 -13.88
N ALA A 396 6.01 7.02 -13.78
CA ALA A 396 7.45 6.98 -14.05
C ALA A 396 7.77 7.45 -15.48
N ASP A 397 7.07 6.91 -16.49
CA ASP A 397 7.27 7.29 -17.90
C ASP A 397 7.08 8.79 -18.13
N VAL A 398 6.09 9.40 -17.47
CA VAL A 398 5.76 10.82 -17.68
C VAL A 398 6.65 11.75 -16.86
N LEU A 399 6.93 11.38 -15.61
CA LEU A 399 7.67 12.24 -14.69
C LEU A 399 9.17 12.29 -15.01
N VAL A 400 9.77 11.18 -15.48
CA VAL A 400 11.20 11.13 -15.81
C VAL A 400 11.56 12.09 -16.95
N ASP A 401 10.62 12.40 -17.84
CA ASP A 401 10.80 13.36 -18.95
C ASP A 401 10.39 14.80 -18.58
N SER A 402 9.83 15.01 -17.38
CA SER A 402 9.41 16.32 -16.89
C SER A 402 10.54 17.10 -16.21
N ARG A 403 10.27 18.33 -15.76
CA ARG A 403 11.21 19.11 -14.93
C ARG A 403 11.12 18.78 -13.43
N LEU A 404 10.15 17.97 -13.01
CA LEU A 404 9.94 17.64 -11.59
C LEU A 404 11.15 16.95 -10.94
N PRO A 405 11.83 15.97 -11.56
CA PRO A 405 13.00 15.35 -10.94
C PRO A 405 14.21 16.28 -10.72
N ASP A 406 14.21 17.48 -11.34
CA ASP A 406 15.25 18.51 -11.14
C ASP A 406 14.83 19.59 -10.15
N ASP A 407 13.62 19.51 -9.60
CA ASP A 407 13.12 20.51 -8.67
C ASP A 407 13.81 20.38 -7.31
N GLU A 408 14.34 21.49 -6.79
CA GLU A 408 15.05 21.51 -5.51
C GLU A 408 14.18 21.01 -4.35
N ALA A 409 12.85 21.20 -4.44
CA ALA A 409 11.91 20.75 -3.42
C ALA A 409 11.90 19.22 -3.23
N VAL A 410 12.26 18.46 -4.27
CA VAL A 410 12.28 16.99 -4.25
C VAL A 410 13.69 16.40 -4.25
N HIS A 411 14.74 17.21 -4.18
CA HIS A 411 16.12 16.72 -4.09
C HIS A 411 16.35 15.80 -2.89
N HIS A 412 15.64 16.02 -1.78
CA HIS A 412 15.73 15.14 -0.60
C HIS A 412 15.40 13.67 -0.92
N VAL A 413 14.54 13.40 -1.90
CA VAL A 413 14.17 12.04 -2.34
C VAL A 413 15.40 11.28 -2.85
N LEU A 414 16.32 11.96 -3.54
CA LEU A 414 17.58 11.36 -3.97
C LEU A 414 18.42 10.94 -2.77
N TYR A 415 18.56 11.83 -1.79
CA TYR A 415 19.39 11.54 -0.63
C TYR A 415 18.78 10.39 0.14
N ASP A 416 17.48 10.45 0.46
CA ASP A 416 16.77 9.45 1.27
C ASP A 416 16.72 8.05 0.64
N TYR A 417 16.93 7.94 -0.66
CA TYR A 417 17.14 6.67 -1.33
C TYR A 417 18.44 5.97 -0.90
N PHE A 418 19.50 6.71 -0.60
CA PHE A 418 20.79 6.14 -0.21
C PHE A 418 20.92 5.92 1.31
N PRO A 419 21.70 4.92 1.75
CA PRO A 419 22.05 4.73 3.16
C PRO A 419 22.67 5.99 3.80
N THR A 420 22.41 6.19 5.10
CA THR A 420 22.85 7.35 5.90
C THR A 420 24.33 7.64 5.75
N ARG A 421 25.18 6.60 5.72
CA ARG A 421 26.62 6.80 5.54
C ARG A 421 26.98 7.50 4.24
N LEU A 422 26.31 7.16 3.13
CA LEU A 422 26.54 7.84 1.86
C LEU A 422 25.94 9.25 1.90
N ARG A 423 24.75 9.41 2.50
CA ARG A 423 24.10 10.73 2.66
C ARG A 423 24.94 11.71 3.46
N ASP A 424 25.72 11.23 4.42
CA ASP A 424 26.51 12.12 5.28
C ASP A 424 27.87 12.51 4.65
N HIS A 425 28.42 11.66 3.78
CA HIS A 425 29.79 11.81 3.29
C HIS A 425 29.90 12.18 1.80
N TYR A 426 28.88 11.88 0.98
CA TYR A 426 28.98 11.92 -0.49
C TYR A 426 27.80 12.61 -1.19
N ARG A 427 27.17 13.62 -0.56
CA ARG A 427 26.03 14.35 -1.18
C ARG A 427 26.41 15.01 -2.51
N GLU A 428 27.58 15.62 -2.58
CA GLU A 428 28.06 16.25 -3.80
C GLU A 428 28.15 15.24 -4.96
N GLN A 429 28.61 14.01 -4.69
CA GLN A 429 28.68 12.96 -5.70
C GLN A 429 27.29 12.40 -6.05
N MET A 430 26.32 12.44 -5.13
CA MET A 430 24.93 12.09 -5.42
C MET A 430 24.28 13.09 -6.38
N ASP A 431 24.53 14.39 -6.21
CA ASP A 431 23.99 15.44 -7.09
C ASP A 431 24.41 15.24 -8.55
N ASP A 432 25.61 14.68 -8.75
CA ASP A 432 26.17 14.32 -10.05
C ASP A 432 25.89 12.85 -10.47
N HIS A 433 25.04 12.11 -9.73
CA HIS A 433 24.74 10.72 -10.04
C HIS A 433 24.10 10.62 -11.44
N PRO A 434 24.60 9.77 -12.35
CA PRO A 434 24.12 9.73 -13.74
C PRO A 434 22.65 9.31 -13.85
N LEU A 435 22.12 8.64 -12.82
CA LEU A 435 20.72 8.20 -12.72
C LEU A 435 19.91 9.00 -11.70
N ARG A 436 20.37 10.19 -11.33
CA ARG A 436 19.70 11.02 -10.32
C ARG A 436 18.21 11.21 -10.63
N ARG A 437 17.88 11.49 -11.90
CA ARG A 437 16.51 11.74 -12.34
C ARG A 437 15.64 10.51 -12.19
N GLU A 438 16.15 9.34 -12.58
CA GLU A 438 15.47 8.05 -12.49
C GLU A 438 15.23 7.67 -11.04
N ILE A 439 16.22 7.81 -10.15
CA ILE A 439 16.09 7.52 -8.71
C ILE A 439 15.03 8.43 -8.07
N VAL A 440 15.12 9.75 -8.30
CA VAL A 440 14.14 10.72 -7.80
C VAL A 440 12.74 10.39 -8.32
N THR A 441 12.63 10.07 -9.61
CA THR A 441 11.34 9.71 -10.21
C THR A 441 10.75 8.47 -9.54
N THR A 442 11.51 7.39 -9.39
CA THR A 442 11.04 6.15 -8.75
C THR A 442 10.59 6.40 -7.31
N GLY A 443 11.37 7.13 -6.51
CA GLY A 443 11.01 7.46 -5.13
C GLY A 443 9.75 8.33 -5.03
N LEU A 444 9.60 9.33 -5.90
CA LEU A 444 8.41 10.17 -5.98
C LEU A 444 7.17 9.38 -6.41
N VAL A 445 7.29 8.52 -7.41
CA VAL A 445 6.21 7.68 -7.91
C VAL A 445 5.74 6.72 -6.83
N ASN A 446 6.67 6.02 -6.16
CA ASN A 446 6.34 5.11 -5.07
C ASN A 446 5.57 5.84 -3.96
N THR A 447 6.10 6.97 -3.49
CA THR A 447 5.47 7.78 -2.45
C THR A 447 4.09 8.29 -2.86
N THR A 448 3.98 8.82 -4.07
CA THR A 448 2.74 9.40 -4.59
C THR A 448 1.66 8.34 -4.75
N VAL A 449 1.98 7.20 -5.38
CA VAL A 449 1.00 6.12 -5.59
C VAL A 449 0.62 5.47 -4.27
N ASN A 450 1.56 5.30 -3.33
CA ASN A 450 1.25 4.73 -2.02
C ASN A 450 0.25 5.61 -1.24
N ILE A 451 0.43 6.94 -1.28
CA ILE A 451 -0.44 7.89 -0.57
C ILE A 451 -1.77 8.11 -1.30
N ALA A 452 -1.73 8.43 -2.60
CA ALA A 452 -2.91 8.76 -3.39
C ALA A 452 -3.76 7.52 -3.74
N GLY A 453 -3.16 6.33 -3.72
CA GLY A 453 -3.80 5.10 -4.17
C GLY A 453 -3.63 4.84 -5.67
N ILE A 454 -4.06 3.64 -6.10
CA ILE A 454 -3.88 3.12 -7.46
C ILE A 454 -4.48 4.06 -8.50
N THR A 455 -5.69 4.56 -8.23
CA THR A 455 -6.44 5.44 -9.13
C THR A 455 -6.46 6.90 -8.71
N GLY A 456 -5.80 7.27 -7.61
CA GLY A 456 -5.86 8.63 -7.04
C GLY A 456 -5.44 9.70 -8.04
N VAL A 457 -4.25 9.56 -8.64
CA VAL A 457 -3.73 10.50 -9.64
C VAL A 457 -4.60 10.55 -10.89
N PHE A 458 -5.07 9.39 -11.38
CA PHE A 458 -5.99 9.32 -12.51
C PHE A 458 -7.31 10.06 -12.25
N ARG A 459 -7.91 9.90 -11.07
CA ARG A 459 -9.13 10.63 -10.70
C ARG A 459 -8.89 12.13 -10.66
N LEU A 460 -7.83 12.56 -9.99
CA LEU A 460 -7.48 13.99 -9.93
C LEU A 460 -7.24 14.57 -11.32
N GLN A 461 -6.66 13.80 -12.23
CA GLN A 461 -6.51 14.18 -13.63
C GLN A 461 -7.86 14.29 -14.35
N GLU A 462 -8.77 13.30 -14.21
CA GLU A 462 -10.11 13.38 -14.80
C GLU A 462 -10.90 14.59 -14.30
N GLU A 463 -10.73 14.94 -13.01
CA GLU A 463 -11.46 16.03 -12.36
C GLU A 463 -10.88 17.42 -12.65
N SER A 464 -9.56 17.55 -12.80
CA SER A 464 -8.88 18.86 -12.98
C SER A 464 -8.49 19.16 -14.43
N GLY A 465 -8.23 18.14 -15.23
CA GLY A 465 -7.64 18.29 -16.56
C GLY A 465 -6.17 18.72 -16.56
N ALA A 466 -5.51 18.75 -15.40
CA ALA A 466 -4.11 19.15 -15.27
C ALA A 466 -3.13 18.10 -15.84
N ALA A 467 -1.92 18.55 -16.18
CA ALA A 467 -0.83 17.67 -16.58
C ALA A 467 -0.36 16.81 -15.40
N LEU A 468 0.13 15.59 -15.65
CA LEU A 468 0.50 14.65 -14.59
C LEU A 468 1.66 15.17 -13.73
N ASP A 469 2.65 15.83 -14.33
CA ASP A 469 3.77 16.42 -13.59
C ASP A 469 3.29 17.53 -12.65
N ASP A 470 2.34 18.36 -13.09
CA ASP A 470 1.76 19.43 -12.29
C ASP A 470 0.85 18.89 -11.16
N LEU A 471 0.10 17.83 -11.43
CA LEU A 471 -0.68 17.09 -10.44
C LEU A 471 0.22 16.54 -9.33
N VAL A 472 1.35 15.94 -9.70
CA VAL A 472 2.30 15.39 -8.72
C VAL A 472 2.98 16.52 -7.93
N ARG A 473 3.32 17.65 -8.56
CA ARG A 473 3.81 18.85 -7.85
C ARG A 473 2.82 19.32 -6.78
N ALA A 474 1.56 19.53 -7.17
CA ALA A 474 0.50 19.92 -6.24
C ALA A 474 0.27 18.87 -5.14
N HIS A 475 0.41 17.59 -5.46
CA HIS A 475 0.25 16.50 -4.49
C HIS A 475 1.41 16.45 -3.48
N VAL A 476 2.64 16.58 -3.93
CA VAL A 476 3.82 16.68 -3.06
C VAL A 476 3.72 17.89 -2.13
N ALA A 477 3.34 19.06 -2.67
CA ALA A 477 3.11 20.25 -1.87
C ALA A 477 1.99 20.04 -0.82
N SER A 478 0.88 19.40 -1.22
CA SER A 478 -0.23 19.07 -0.31
C SER A 478 0.19 18.14 0.82
N CYS A 479 0.92 17.08 0.51
CA CYS A 479 1.44 16.14 1.50
C CYS A 479 2.39 16.83 2.49
N ALA A 480 3.23 17.74 1.99
CA ALA A 480 4.14 18.55 2.78
C ALA A 480 3.41 19.56 3.69
N ILE A 481 2.41 20.28 3.18
CA ILE A 481 1.62 21.27 3.95
C ILE A 481 0.92 20.62 5.14
N PHE A 482 0.32 19.45 4.96
CA PHE A 482 -0.48 18.78 5.99
C PHE A 482 0.27 17.69 6.79
N GLY A 483 1.53 17.43 6.46
CA GLY A 483 2.35 16.40 7.11
C GLY A 483 1.76 15.00 6.95
N VAL A 484 1.36 14.63 5.73
CA VAL A 484 0.68 13.37 5.43
C VAL A 484 1.58 12.16 5.65
N GLN A 485 2.87 12.29 5.32
CA GLN A 485 3.86 11.23 5.57
C GLN A 485 4.01 10.91 7.06
N ASP A 486 3.96 11.93 7.94
CA ASP A 486 4.02 11.73 9.39
C ASP A 486 2.83 10.90 9.89
N VAL A 487 1.64 11.13 9.32
CA VAL A 487 0.44 10.35 9.67
C VAL A 487 0.59 8.90 9.24
N TRP A 488 1.18 8.64 8.08
CA TRP A 488 1.48 7.29 7.62
C TRP A 488 2.48 6.58 8.53
N ALA A 489 3.56 7.27 8.93
CA ALA A 489 4.54 6.75 9.88
C ALA A 489 3.93 6.48 11.27
N GLN A 490 3.07 7.39 11.76
CA GLN A 490 2.35 7.23 13.02
C GLN A 490 1.39 6.03 12.98
N ALA A 491 0.66 5.83 11.88
CA ALA A 491 -0.20 4.67 11.70
C ALA A 491 0.61 3.36 11.69
N ALA A 492 1.79 3.35 11.05
CA ALA A 492 2.68 2.19 11.04
C ALA A 492 3.26 1.87 12.44
N ALA A 493 3.53 2.89 13.25
CA ALA A 493 3.99 2.72 14.62
C ALA A 493 2.94 2.06 15.55
N LEU A 494 1.68 1.99 15.13
CA LEU A 494 0.58 1.34 15.85
C LEU A 494 0.32 -0.11 15.37
N ASP A 495 1.28 -0.70 14.66
CA ASP A 495 1.22 -2.09 14.23
C ASP A 495 1.00 -3.06 15.39
N ASN A 496 -0.06 -3.87 15.27
CA ASN A 496 -0.52 -4.83 16.28
C ASN A 496 -0.89 -4.19 17.65
N VAL A 497 -0.95 -2.86 17.74
CA VAL A 497 -1.41 -2.11 18.92
C VAL A 497 -2.90 -1.76 18.78
N VAL A 498 -3.31 -1.34 17.59
CA VAL A 498 -4.70 -1.02 17.24
C VAL A 498 -5.17 -1.90 16.08
N PRO A 499 -6.50 -2.09 15.88
CA PRO A 499 -7.02 -2.84 14.74
C PRO A 499 -6.54 -2.28 13.38
N ALA A 500 -6.29 -3.17 12.41
CA ALA A 500 -5.79 -2.76 11.08
C ALA A 500 -6.72 -1.76 10.36
N SER A 501 -8.04 -1.87 10.59
CA SER A 501 -9.07 -0.97 10.06
C SER A 501 -8.93 0.46 10.57
N VAL A 502 -8.47 0.64 11.82
CA VAL A 502 -8.25 1.95 12.43
C VAL A 502 -7.05 2.62 11.77
N GLN A 503 -5.94 1.89 11.60
CA GLN A 503 -4.78 2.42 10.87
C GLN A 503 -5.12 2.79 9.42
N ALA A 504 -5.90 1.95 8.73
CA ALA A 504 -6.34 2.24 7.38
C ALA A 504 -7.18 3.52 7.35
N THR A 505 -8.05 3.71 8.33
CA THR A 505 -8.85 4.94 8.42
C THR A 505 -7.98 6.17 8.63
N MET A 506 -6.95 6.11 9.48
CA MET A 506 -5.99 7.21 9.67
C MET A 506 -5.31 7.59 8.34
N ARG A 507 -4.80 6.58 7.60
CA ARG A 507 -4.17 6.79 6.28
C ARG A 507 -5.14 7.37 5.26
N LEU A 508 -6.35 6.83 5.19
CA LEU A 508 -7.37 7.24 4.22
C LEU A 508 -7.89 8.66 4.47
N GLU A 509 -8.01 9.10 5.73
CA GLU A 509 -8.32 10.51 6.03
C GLU A 509 -7.20 11.45 5.58
N ALA A 510 -5.94 11.06 5.79
CA ALA A 510 -4.79 11.82 5.30
C ALA A 510 -4.75 11.88 3.77
N THR A 511 -5.01 10.75 3.09
CA THR A 511 -5.14 10.68 1.63
C THR A 511 -6.23 11.61 1.11
N ARG A 512 -7.43 11.59 1.71
CA ARG A 512 -8.54 12.47 1.30
C ARG A 512 -8.20 13.95 1.46
N LEU A 513 -7.51 14.30 2.54
CA LEU A 513 -7.04 15.67 2.74
C LEU A 513 -6.01 16.03 1.67
N ALA A 514 -5.02 15.17 1.42
CA ALA A 514 -4.02 15.37 0.37
C ALA A 514 -4.66 15.58 -1.01
N GLU A 515 -5.60 14.72 -1.42
CA GLU A 515 -6.30 14.81 -2.71
C GLU A 515 -7.10 16.12 -2.85
N ARG A 516 -7.85 16.51 -1.80
CA ARG A 516 -8.63 17.75 -1.81
C ARG A 516 -7.71 18.98 -1.88
N SER A 517 -6.63 18.98 -1.13
CA SER A 517 -5.63 20.05 -1.13
C SER A 517 -4.88 20.12 -2.46
N THR A 518 -4.60 18.97 -3.09
CA THR A 518 -3.96 18.88 -4.41
C THR A 518 -4.82 19.61 -5.43
N ARG A 519 -6.12 19.31 -5.42
CA ARG A 519 -7.08 19.95 -6.30
C ARG A 519 -7.24 21.45 -5.99
N TRP A 520 -7.24 21.83 -4.72
CA TRP A 520 -7.30 23.24 -4.32
C TRP A 520 -6.10 24.02 -4.86
N LEU A 521 -4.89 23.49 -4.73
CA LEU A 521 -3.67 24.12 -5.26
C LEU A 521 -3.70 24.26 -6.78
N LEU A 522 -4.18 23.24 -7.51
CA LEU A 522 -4.32 23.31 -8.96
C LEU A 522 -5.29 24.41 -9.44
N LEU A 523 -6.26 24.81 -8.59
CA LEU A 523 -7.22 25.86 -8.90
C LEU A 523 -6.72 27.26 -8.51
N HIS A 524 -5.84 27.36 -7.52
CA HIS A 524 -5.46 28.65 -6.90
C HIS A 524 -4.01 29.06 -7.10
N ALA A 525 -3.10 28.11 -7.33
CA ALA A 525 -1.69 28.39 -7.57
C ALA A 525 -1.43 28.66 -9.06
N ALA A 526 -0.36 29.41 -9.34
CA ALA A 526 0.16 29.53 -10.69
C ALA A 526 0.65 28.16 -11.19
N GLN A 527 0.42 27.85 -12.47
CA GLN A 527 0.83 26.59 -13.08
C GLN A 527 2.07 26.82 -13.98
N PRO A 528 3.11 25.98 -13.91
CA PRO A 528 3.21 24.81 -13.03
C PRO A 528 3.40 25.19 -11.55
N VAL A 529 2.87 24.36 -10.66
CA VAL A 529 2.93 24.57 -9.20
C VAL A 529 4.38 24.55 -8.71
N ASP A 530 4.78 25.62 -8.04
CA ASP A 530 6.04 25.71 -7.30
C ASP A 530 5.85 25.08 -5.91
N ILE A 531 6.47 23.92 -5.70
CA ILE A 531 6.30 23.15 -4.46
C ILE A 531 6.81 23.95 -3.26
N SER A 532 7.98 24.60 -3.39
CA SER A 532 8.63 25.33 -2.30
C SER A 532 7.86 26.59 -1.93
N GLU A 533 7.36 27.35 -2.92
CA GLU A 533 6.55 28.54 -2.69
C GLU A 533 5.25 28.18 -1.96
N GLU A 534 4.51 27.19 -2.46
CA GLU A 534 3.21 26.83 -1.89
C GLU A 534 3.36 26.20 -0.49
N VAL A 535 4.38 25.37 -0.26
CA VAL A 535 4.67 24.85 1.08
C VAL A 535 5.03 25.97 2.05
N SER A 536 5.88 26.92 1.63
CA SER A 536 6.27 28.07 2.47
C SER A 536 5.09 28.98 2.79
N ARG A 537 4.18 29.18 1.82
CA ARG A 537 2.98 30.00 1.99
C ARG A 537 1.99 29.37 2.96
N TYR A 538 1.75 28.06 2.88
CA TYR A 538 0.61 27.45 3.56
C TYR A 538 0.94 26.59 4.78
N ARG A 539 2.13 25.98 4.89
CA ARG A 539 2.41 24.96 5.94
C ARG A 539 2.19 25.49 7.37
N GLU A 540 2.87 26.58 7.74
CA GLU A 540 2.79 27.12 9.10
C GLU A 540 1.38 27.64 9.43
N GLY A 541 0.78 28.38 8.49
CA GLY A 541 -0.57 28.90 8.65
C GLY A 541 -1.62 27.80 8.76
N ALA A 542 -1.51 26.75 7.94
CA ALA A 542 -2.43 25.62 7.98
C ALA A 542 -2.32 24.85 9.29
N ALA A 543 -1.10 24.59 9.77
CA ALA A 543 -0.87 23.96 11.07
C ALA A 543 -1.46 24.79 12.23
N ALA A 544 -1.30 26.12 12.19
CA ALA A 544 -1.89 27.02 13.18
C ALA A 544 -3.43 26.99 13.16
N VAL A 545 -4.04 27.04 11.97
CA VAL A 545 -5.51 26.94 11.83
C VAL A 545 -6.02 25.59 12.34
N ILE A 546 -5.38 24.48 11.96
CA ILE A 546 -5.77 23.14 12.42
C ILE A 546 -5.73 23.03 13.95
N ALA A 547 -4.71 23.61 14.59
CA ALA A 547 -4.60 23.62 16.05
C ALA A 547 -5.71 24.43 16.74
N MET A 548 -6.29 25.42 16.05
CA MET A 548 -7.39 26.27 16.55
C MET A 548 -8.79 25.73 16.20
N LEU A 549 -8.91 24.80 15.24
CA LEU A 549 -10.19 24.24 14.80
C LEU A 549 -11.09 23.78 15.96
N PRO A 550 -10.60 22.99 16.95
CA PRO A 550 -11.48 22.49 18.01
C PRO A 550 -12.12 23.59 18.86
N GLN A 551 -11.53 24.79 18.93
CA GLN A 551 -12.09 25.91 19.69
C GLN A 551 -12.95 26.85 18.84
N GLN A 552 -12.83 26.79 17.51
CA GLN A 552 -13.52 27.70 16.58
C GLN A 552 -14.73 27.05 15.89
N MET A 553 -14.80 25.71 15.85
CA MET A 553 -15.97 24.99 15.34
C MET A 553 -17.17 25.12 16.29
N GLY A 554 -18.35 25.34 15.72
CA GLY A 554 -19.63 25.37 16.42
C GLY A 554 -20.55 24.21 16.05
N GLY A 555 -21.70 24.12 16.73
CA GLY A 555 -22.78 23.18 16.41
C GLY A 555 -22.38 21.71 16.24
N ASN A 556 -22.79 21.12 15.11
CA ASN A 556 -22.57 19.69 14.83
C ASN A 556 -21.09 19.35 14.56
N ASP A 557 -20.28 20.32 14.13
CA ASP A 557 -18.89 20.07 13.74
C ASP A 557 -18.02 19.76 14.96
N VAL A 558 -18.23 20.45 16.09
CA VAL A 558 -17.53 20.14 17.34
C VAL A 558 -17.94 18.80 17.94
N GLN A 559 -19.21 18.40 17.76
CA GLN A 559 -19.69 17.09 18.17
C GLN A 559 -19.06 15.98 17.32
N ALA A 560 -19.10 16.12 15.99
CA ALA A 560 -18.48 15.16 15.07
C ALA A 560 -16.97 14.99 15.31
N TYR A 561 -16.26 16.10 15.57
CA TYR A 561 -14.86 16.06 15.99
C TYR A 561 -14.68 15.29 17.32
N SER A 562 -15.50 15.59 18.32
CA SER A 562 -15.40 14.96 19.65
C SER A 562 -15.71 13.46 19.60
N ASP A 563 -16.72 13.06 18.83
CA ASP A 563 -17.09 11.66 18.62
C ASP A 563 -15.96 10.92 17.93
N ARG A 564 -15.41 11.48 16.84
CA ARG A 564 -14.33 10.84 16.09
C ARG A 564 -13.05 10.70 16.91
N ARG A 565 -12.70 11.73 17.69
CA ARG A 565 -11.55 11.67 18.60
C ARG A 565 -11.76 10.58 19.64
N THR A 566 -12.94 10.55 20.26
CA THR A 566 -13.27 9.56 21.31
C THR A 566 -13.25 8.13 20.78
N GLU A 567 -13.78 7.91 19.57
CA GLU A 567 -13.73 6.63 18.87
C GLU A 567 -12.28 6.16 18.68
N LEU A 568 -11.43 7.01 18.07
CA LEU A 568 -10.02 6.70 17.86
C LEU A 568 -9.25 6.43 19.17
N GLU A 569 -9.49 7.24 20.20
CA GLU A 569 -8.89 7.03 21.53
C GLU A 569 -9.36 5.71 22.16
N SER A 570 -10.64 5.36 21.99
CA SER A 570 -11.20 4.10 22.50
C SER A 570 -10.63 2.87 21.79
N ASP A 571 -10.22 3.02 20.53
CA ASP A 571 -9.52 2.01 19.74
C ASP A 571 -8.01 1.94 20.04
N GLY A 572 -7.50 2.77 20.96
CA GLY A 572 -6.11 2.75 21.42
C GLY A 572 -5.16 3.71 20.70
N VAL A 573 -5.68 4.61 19.85
CA VAL A 573 -4.85 5.64 19.21
C VAL A 573 -4.44 6.69 20.26
N PRO A 574 -3.16 7.11 20.31
CA PRO A 574 -2.71 8.18 21.22
C PRO A 574 -3.52 9.47 21.05
N ALA A 575 -3.85 10.14 22.15
CA ALA A 575 -4.78 11.27 22.17
C ALA A 575 -4.38 12.44 21.26
N ASP A 576 -3.08 12.71 21.12
CA ASP A 576 -2.54 13.74 20.22
C ASP A 576 -2.76 13.38 18.74
N GLN A 577 -2.53 12.11 18.39
CA GLN A 577 -2.78 11.58 17.04
C GLN A 577 -4.28 11.55 16.74
N ALA A 578 -5.09 11.05 17.68
CA ALA A 578 -6.55 10.98 17.55
C ALA A 578 -7.16 12.38 17.35
N ALA A 579 -6.71 13.37 18.15
CA ALA A 579 -7.13 14.76 18.00
C ALA A 579 -6.75 15.32 16.63
N ARG A 580 -5.51 15.09 16.16
CA ARG A 580 -5.07 15.53 14.83
C ARG A 580 -5.93 14.92 13.72
N ILE A 581 -6.10 13.60 13.69
CA ILE A 581 -6.88 12.91 12.66
C ILE A 581 -8.36 13.35 12.67
N ALA A 582 -8.94 13.57 13.84
CA ALA A 582 -10.32 14.04 13.96
C ALA A 582 -10.56 15.42 13.30
N THR A 583 -9.52 16.24 13.09
CA THR A 583 -9.64 17.53 12.39
C THR A 583 -9.63 17.42 10.85
N PHE A 584 -9.11 16.32 10.29
CA PHE A 584 -8.83 16.22 8.85
C PHE A 584 -10.04 16.42 7.93
N PRO A 585 -11.27 15.97 8.28
CA PRO A 585 -12.45 16.24 7.47
C PRO A 585 -12.71 17.74 7.21
N LYS A 586 -12.25 18.62 8.12
CA LYS A 586 -12.42 20.08 8.05
C LYS A 586 -11.11 20.83 7.74
N ALA A 587 -9.96 20.17 7.81
CA ALA A 587 -8.64 20.79 7.66
C ALA A 587 -8.41 21.45 6.29
N ILE A 588 -9.16 21.10 5.25
CA ILE A 588 -9.06 21.76 3.93
C ILE A 588 -9.35 23.27 4.00
N ALA A 589 -10.24 23.70 4.90
CA ALA A 589 -10.57 25.11 5.11
C ALA A 589 -9.34 25.95 5.55
N ALA A 590 -8.29 25.30 6.05
CA ALA A 590 -7.07 25.98 6.44
C ALA A 590 -6.39 26.70 5.25
N LEU A 591 -6.49 26.16 4.02
CA LEU A 591 -5.95 26.84 2.84
C LEU A 591 -6.71 28.13 2.53
N ASP A 592 -8.05 28.07 2.57
CA ASP A 592 -8.91 29.23 2.35
C ASP A 592 -8.69 30.30 3.44
N ILE A 593 -8.63 29.90 4.71
CA ILE A 593 -8.39 30.82 5.83
C ILE A 593 -7.02 31.50 5.71
N VAL A 594 -5.95 30.76 5.37
CA VAL A 594 -4.61 31.33 5.18
C VAL A 594 -4.60 32.29 3.99
N LYS A 595 -5.26 31.93 2.89
CA LYS A 595 -5.38 32.78 1.70
C LYS A 595 -6.08 34.10 2.05
N VAL A 596 -7.28 34.04 2.64
CA VAL A 596 -8.06 35.23 3.02
C VAL A 596 -7.31 36.10 4.02
N ALA A 597 -6.69 35.50 5.05
CA ALA A 597 -5.89 36.23 6.03
C ALA A 597 -4.74 37.00 5.38
N THR A 598 -4.06 36.38 4.42
CA THR A 598 -2.92 36.98 3.70
C THR A 598 -3.38 38.10 2.77
N GLU A 599 -4.41 37.86 1.95
CA GLU A 599 -4.90 38.81 0.95
C GLU A 599 -5.55 40.05 1.59
N HIS A 600 -6.32 39.85 2.67
CA HIS A 600 -7.05 40.91 3.36
C HIS A 600 -6.36 41.46 4.61
N ARG A 601 -5.16 40.94 4.94
CA ARG A 601 -4.32 41.38 6.08
C ARG A 601 -5.00 41.27 7.45
N HIS A 602 -5.76 40.20 7.64
CA HIS A 602 -6.34 39.82 8.93
C HIS A 602 -5.52 38.73 9.61
N THR A 603 -5.73 38.54 10.92
CA THR A 603 -5.09 37.42 11.62
C THR A 603 -5.81 36.10 11.30
N LEU A 604 -5.09 34.98 11.31
CA LEU A 604 -5.68 33.65 11.09
C LEU A 604 -6.82 33.35 12.05
N ARG A 605 -6.73 33.86 13.29
CA ARG A 605 -7.77 33.68 14.31
C ARG A 605 -9.05 34.41 13.92
N GLU A 606 -8.97 35.70 13.57
CA GLU A 606 -10.15 36.49 13.17
C GLU A 606 -10.82 35.88 11.93
N VAL A 607 -10.04 35.49 10.92
CA VAL A 607 -10.58 34.85 9.72
C VAL A 607 -11.24 33.52 10.06
N GLY A 608 -10.60 32.67 10.86
CA GLY A 608 -11.16 31.39 11.28
C GLY A 608 -12.46 31.54 12.08
N GLU A 609 -12.53 32.50 13.00
CA GLU A 609 -13.74 32.82 13.77
C GLU A 609 -14.90 33.22 12.85
N VAL A 610 -14.68 34.13 11.89
CA VAL A 610 -15.72 34.50 10.91
C VAL A 610 -16.08 33.33 10.00
N TYR A 611 -15.08 32.59 9.50
CA TYR A 611 -15.28 31.47 8.59
C TYR A 611 -16.19 30.39 9.19
N HIS A 612 -15.88 29.94 10.41
CA HIS A 612 -16.68 28.91 11.09
C HIS A 612 -18.02 29.43 11.60
N PHE A 613 -18.08 30.69 12.03
CA PHE A 613 -19.35 31.32 12.40
C PHE A 613 -20.33 31.37 11.22
N LEU A 614 -19.85 31.77 10.03
CA LEU A 614 -20.66 31.74 8.80
C LEU A 614 -21.10 30.32 8.43
N ALA A 615 -20.24 29.34 8.67
CA ALA A 615 -20.56 27.95 8.38
C ALA A 615 -21.77 27.45 9.18
N GLU A 616 -21.88 27.87 10.44
CA GLU A 616 -22.98 27.55 11.34
C GLU A 616 -24.24 28.35 10.99
N GLU A 617 -24.14 29.69 10.93
CA GLU A 617 -25.29 30.58 10.72
C GLU A 617 -25.98 30.37 9.36
N LEU A 618 -25.22 29.96 8.33
CA LEU A 618 -25.75 29.70 6.98
C LEU A 618 -25.93 28.20 6.68
N ALA A 619 -25.75 27.32 7.67
CA ALA A 619 -25.81 25.87 7.52
C ALA A 619 -24.89 25.30 6.41
N LEU A 620 -23.73 25.93 6.19
CA LEU A 620 -22.79 25.56 5.12
C LEU A 620 -22.16 24.19 5.38
N SER A 621 -21.86 23.85 6.63
CA SER A 621 -21.30 22.54 6.99
C SER A 621 -22.21 21.40 6.56
N ALA A 622 -23.53 21.52 6.81
CA ALA A 622 -24.51 20.52 6.42
C ALA A 622 -24.64 20.40 4.88
N MET A 623 -24.52 21.51 4.14
CA MET A 623 -24.52 21.47 2.67
C MET A 623 -23.28 20.80 2.12
N LEU A 624 -22.11 21.10 2.66
CA LEU A 624 -20.85 20.48 2.24
C LEU A 624 -20.89 18.96 2.45
N GLU A 625 -21.41 18.50 3.60
CA GLU A 625 -21.61 17.07 3.86
C GLU A 625 -22.52 16.41 2.82
N ARG A 626 -23.61 17.07 2.42
CA ARG A 626 -24.50 16.59 1.35
C ARG A 626 -23.80 16.53 -0.01
N ILE A 627 -22.98 17.52 -0.35
CA ILE A 627 -22.15 17.50 -1.57
C ILE A 627 -21.20 16.30 -1.51
N ILE A 628 -20.54 16.05 -0.38
CA ILE A 628 -19.62 14.92 -0.20
C ILE A 628 -20.36 13.57 -0.33
N ALA A 629 -21.57 13.48 0.22
CA ALA A 629 -22.44 12.31 0.19
C ALA A 629 -23.06 12.02 -1.18
N LEU A 630 -22.96 12.94 -2.15
CA LEU A 630 -23.42 12.67 -3.52
C LEU A 630 -22.76 11.41 -4.09
N PRO A 631 -23.53 10.58 -4.82
CA PRO A 631 -23.04 9.35 -5.43
C PRO A 631 -21.76 9.57 -6.25
N ARG A 632 -20.84 8.60 -6.18
CA ARG A 632 -19.59 8.58 -6.95
C ARG A 632 -19.76 8.08 -8.39
N GLY A 633 -21.00 7.95 -8.88
CA GLY A 633 -21.34 7.14 -10.05
C GLY A 633 -20.87 7.73 -11.38
N GLY A 634 -19.87 7.13 -12.00
CA GLY A 634 -19.40 7.53 -13.33
C GLY A 634 -18.62 8.84 -13.33
N ARG A 635 -17.79 9.02 -14.38
CA ARG A 635 -16.89 10.17 -14.55
C ARG A 635 -17.56 11.53 -14.33
N TRP A 636 -18.70 11.77 -14.99
CA TRP A 636 -19.33 13.09 -14.99
C TRP A 636 -19.96 13.48 -13.65
N GLN A 637 -20.47 12.51 -12.88
CA GLN A 637 -20.97 12.80 -11.53
C GLN A 637 -19.81 13.10 -10.57
N ALA A 638 -18.69 12.38 -10.70
CA ALA A 638 -17.48 12.67 -9.93
C ALA A 638 -16.97 14.09 -10.20
N ILE A 639 -16.86 14.49 -11.47
CA ILE A 639 -16.48 15.86 -11.87
C ILE A 639 -17.49 16.87 -11.31
N ALA A 640 -18.79 16.68 -11.53
CA ALA A 640 -19.81 17.63 -11.07
C ALA A 640 -19.78 17.81 -9.55
N ARG A 641 -19.59 16.72 -8.80
CA ARG A 641 -19.44 16.76 -7.34
C ARG A 641 -18.17 17.50 -6.92
N ALA A 642 -17.04 17.23 -7.56
CA ALA A 642 -15.78 17.90 -7.29
C ALA A 642 -15.90 19.41 -7.55
N THR A 643 -16.39 19.81 -8.72
CA THR A 643 -16.64 21.21 -9.08
C THR A 643 -17.61 21.90 -8.11
N LEU A 644 -18.72 21.25 -7.74
CA LEU A 644 -19.66 21.84 -6.77
C LEU A 644 -19.02 22.07 -5.41
N ARG A 645 -18.17 21.14 -4.95
CA ARG A 645 -17.43 21.30 -3.70
C ARG A 645 -16.44 22.46 -3.78
N ASP A 646 -15.71 22.58 -4.89
CA ASP A 646 -14.74 23.65 -5.07
C ASP A 646 -15.43 25.02 -5.14
N ASP A 647 -16.48 25.14 -5.96
CA ASP A 647 -17.32 26.34 -6.06
C ASP A 647 -17.88 26.72 -4.69
N PHE A 648 -18.34 25.74 -3.91
CA PHE A 648 -18.89 25.96 -2.57
C PHE A 648 -17.83 26.51 -1.60
N ASN A 649 -16.66 25.88 -1.54
CA ASN A 649 -15.57 26.32 -0.66
C ASN A 649 -15.07 27.72 -1.05
N ALA A 650 -14.91 28.00 -2.35
CA ALA A 650 -14.51 29.31 -2.84
C ALA A 650 -15.52 30.40 -2.44
N LEU A 651 -16.82 30.13 -2.60
CA LEU A 651 -17.87 31.07 -2.18
C LEU A 651 -17.90 31.28 -0.67
N HIS A 652 -17.61 30.26 0.13
CA HIS A 652 -17.49 30.40 1.58
C HIS A 652 -16.30 31.28 1.97
N ALA A 653 -15.15 31.09 1.32
CA ALA A 653 -13.97 31.95 1.50
C ALA A 653 -14.25 33.40 1.09
N GLU A 654 -14.90 33.63 -0.05
CA GLU A 654 -15.27 34.97 -0.53
C GLU A 654 -16.28 35.66 0.40
N LEU A 655 -17.29 34.94 0.90
CA LEU A 655 -18.24 35.48 1.89
C LEU A 655 -17.55 35.84 3.20
N THR A 656 -16.57 35.02 3.63
CA THR A 656 -15.75 35.31 4.81
C THR A 656 -14.99 36.63 4.62
N ALA A 657 -14.36 36.81 3.46
CA ALA A 657 -13.64 38.04 3.13
C ALA A 657 -14.55 39.28 3.09
N ASP A 658 -15.77 39.14 2.58
CA ASP A 658 -16.75 40.23 2.51
C ASP A 658 -17.27 40.63 3.90
N VAL A 659 -17.59 39.65 4.77
CA VAL A 659 -18.00 39.91 6.15
C VAL A 659 -16.89 40.55 6.98
N LEU A 660 -15.62 40.20 6.73
CA LEU A 660 -14.47 40.83 7.38
C LEU A 660 -14.33 42.33 7.06
N GLN A 661 -14.91 42.82 5.95
CA GLN A 661 -14.94 44.24 5.60
C GLN A 661 -16.06 45.02 6.32
N CYS A 662 -16.92 44.32 7.07
CA CYS A 662 -18.01 44.89 7.86
C CYS A 662 -17.64 44.95 9.35
N GLY A 663 -18.33 45.82 10.09
CA GLY A 663 -18.04 46.11 11.50
C GLY A 663 -16.87 47.07 11.74
N ALA A 664 -16.62 47.37 13.01
CA ALA A 664 -15.49 48.17 13.48
C ALA A 664 -14.27 47.29 13.84
N ASP A 665 -13.10 47.92 13.97
CA ASP A 665 -11.89 47.23 14.45
C ASP A 665 -12.12 46.64 15.84
N GLY A 666 -11.89 45.34 15.98
CA GLY A 666 -12.11 44.59 17.23
C GLY A 666 -13.52 43.99 17.41
N ASP A 667 -14.43 44.17 16.44
CA ASP A 667 -15.73 43.48 16.45
C ASP A 667 -15.55 41.97 16.29
N ASP A 668 -16.35 41.21 17.05
CA ASP A 668 -16.42 39.75 16.96
C ASP A 668 -17.16 39.30 15.67
N ALA A 669 -17.05 38.01 15.34
CA ALA A 669 -17.65 37.44 14.13
C ALA A 669 -19.16 37.71 14.01
N LYS A 670 -19.87 37.71 15.15
CA LYS A 670 -21.32 37.94 15.19
C LYS A 670 -21.67 39.39 14.88
N ALA A 671 -20.97 40.35 15.47
CA ALA A 671 -21.18 41.77 15.22
C ALA A 671 -20.92 42.11 13.75
N ARG A 672 -19.83 41.58 13.17
CA ARG A 672 -19.50 41.75 11.75
C ARG A 672 -20.56 41.17 10.82
N PHE A 673 -21.08 39.98 11.14
CA PHE A 673 -22.15 39.34 10.37
C PHE A 673 -23.47 40.11 10.45
N GLU A 674 -23.85 40.63 11.62
CA GLU A 674 -25.06 41.45 11.74
C GLU A 674 -24.94 42.77 10.99
N ASP A 675 -23.78 43.44 11.03
CA ASP A 675 -23.53 44.63 10.20
C ASP A 675 -23.66 44.29 8.70
N TRP A 676 -23.01 43.21 8.27
CA TRP A 676 -23.11 42.69 6.90
C TRP A 676 -24.56 42.40 6.46
N LYS A 677 -25.37 41.76 7.32
CA LYS A 677 -26.80 41.52 7.08
C LYS A 677 -27.63 42.79 6.96
N THR A 678 -27.26 43.86 7.67
CA THR A 678 -27.99 45.14 7.62
C THR A 678 -27.63 45.99 6.40
N ARG A 679 -26.38 45.88 5.92
CA ARG A 679 -25.88 46.61 4.76
C ARG A 679 -26.42 46.09 3.44
N THR A 680 -26.86 44.83 3.41
CA THR A 680 -27.31 44.19 2.18
C THR A 680 -28.83 43.94 2.16
N ALA A 681 -29.45 44.08 0.98
CA ALA A 681 -30.90 44.22 0.79
C ALA A 681 -31.75 43.01 1.25
N ASP A 682 -33.10 43.15 1.26
CA ASP A 682 -34.10 42.10 1.52
C ASP A 682 -33.86 40.75 0.81
N SER A 683 -33.12 40.77 -0.29
CA SER A 683 -32.68 39.60 -1.06
C SER A 683 -31.74 38.68 -0.28
N GLN A 684 -30.85 39.19 0.56
CA GLN A 684 -29.97 38.35 1.37
C GLN A 684 -30.72 37.64 2.49
N ARG A 685 -31.69 38.31 3.16
CA ARG A 685 -32.58 37.64 4.12
C ARG A 685 -33.32 36.45 3.51
N ARG A 686 -33.78 36.60 2.27
CA ARG A 686 -34.41 35.49 1.52
C ARG A 686 -33.42 34.39 1.15
N ALA A 687 -32.18 34.75 0.80
CA ALA A 687 -31.12 33.79 0.49
C ALA A 687 -30.77 32.94 1.73
N VAL A 688 -30.59 33.56 2.90
CA VAL A 688 -30.34 32.85 4.17
C VAL A 688 -31.47 31.89 4.51
N ALA A 689 -32.74 32.33 4.40
CA ALA A 689 -33.88 31.45 4.66
C ALA A 689 -33.92 30.25 3.69
N MET A 690 -33.68 30.50 2.39
CA MET A 690 -33.64 29.45 1.37
C MET A 690 -32.50 28.44 1.61
N LEU A 691 -31.34 28.92 2.04
CA LEU A 691 -30.21 28.07 2.43
C LEU A 691 -30.54 27.23 3.67
N GLY A 692 -31.23 27.78 4.67
CA GLY A 692 -31.72 27.03 5.82
C GLY A 692 -32.73 25.93 5.44
N ASP A 693 -33.67 26.23 4.54
CA ASP A 693 -34.63 25.24 4.02
C ASP A 693 -33.93 24.12 3.26
N ILE A 694 -32.91 24.47 2.46
CA ILE A 694 -32.06 23.50 1.75
C ILE A 694 -31.26 22.66 2.76
N GLY A 695 -30.65 23.27 3.78
CA GLY A 695 -29.85 22.56 4.78
C GLY A 695 -30.66 21.56 5.62
N SER A 696 -31.97 21.78 5.78
CA SER A 696 -32.85 21.00 6.66
C SER A 696 -33.68 19.89 6.00
N GLY A 697 -33.79 19.84 4.66
CA GLY A 697 -34.61 18.82 3.98
C GLY A 697 -33.97 17.41 3.91
N ASP A 698 -34.74 16.32 3.94
CA ASP A 698 -34.24 14.95 4.17
C ASP A 698 -33.54 14.24 2.98
N ALA A 699 -33.64 14.75 1.75
CA ALA A 699 -32.91 14.18 0.60
C ALA A 699 -32.70 15.25 -0.47
N GLN A 700 -31.45 15.52 -0.82
CA GLN A 700 -31.12 16.49 -1.87
C GLN A 700 -30.43 15.83 -3.04
N ASP A 701 -31.03 16.02 -4.20
CA ASP A 701 -30.42 15.72 -5.48
C ASP A 701 -29.38 16.79 -5.85
N LEU A 702 -28.57 16.47 -6.85
CA LEU A 702 -27.56 17.36 -7.42
C LEU A 702 -28.15 18.74 -7.78
N ALA A 703 -29.39 18.78 -8.29
CA ALA A 703 -30.04 20.00 -8.71
C ALA A 703 -30.27 20.96 -7.53
N THR A 704 -30.67 20.44 -6.38
CA THR A 704 -30.90 21.26 -5.18
C THR A 704 -29.60 21.88 -4.66
N LEU A 705 -28.49 21.13 -4.69
CA LEU A 705 -27.18 21.63 -4.26
C LEU A 705 -26.60 22.66 -5.25
N VAL A 706 -26.84 22.50 -6.56
CA VAL A 706 -26.51 23.52 -7.57
C VAL A 706 -27.25 24.83 -7.29
N VAL A 707 -28.52 24.75 -6.88
CA VAL A 707 -29.29 25.94 -6.49
C VAL A 707 -28.70 26.60 -5.25
N ALA A 708 -28.27 25.83 -4.24
CA ALA A 708 -27.60 26.35 -3.06
C ALA A 708 -26.34 27.17 -3.40
N VAL A 709 -25.46 26.61 -4.24
CA VAL A 709 -24.26 27.31 -4.75
C VAL A 709 -24.64 28.60 -5.49
N ARG A 710 -25.71 28.57 -6.29
CA ARG A 710 -26.19 29.77 -7.00
C ARG A 710 -26.73 30.84 -6.05
N VAL A 711 -27.41 30.44 -4.96
CA VAL A 711 -27.90 31.35 -3.94
C VAL A 711 -26.73 32.03 -3.22
N LEU A 712 -25.71 31.27 -2.81
CA LEU A 712 -24.48 31.81 -2.21
C LEU A 712 -23.78 32.81 -3.14
N ARG A 713 -23.60 32.46 -4.42
CA ARG A 713 -23.04 33.38 -5.41
C ARG A 713 -23.86 34.66 -5.59
N GLY A 714 -25.18 34.56 -5.47
CA GLY A 714 -26.08 35.72 -5.49
C GLY A 714 -25.92 36.66 -4.30
N MET A 715 -25.45 36.16 -3.15
CA MET A 715 -25.20 36.97 -1.95
C MET A 715 -23.98 37.89 -2.12
N LEU A 716 -22.94 37.42 -2.82
CA LEU A 716 -21.71 38.17 -3.16
C LEU A 716 -21.90 39.19 -4.29
N ALA A 717 -22.86 38.98 -5.19
CA ALA A 717 -23.12 39.94 -6.28
C ALA A 717 -23.87 41.20 -5.81
N GLN A 718 -24.24 41.27 -4.54
CA GLN A 718 -25.07 42.32 -3.95
C GLN A 718 -24.38 43.08 -2.79
N SER A 719 -23.26 42.56 -2.30
CA SER A 719 -22.23 43.26 -1.51
C SER A 719 -21.42 44.18 -2.42
#